data_AF-A0A6A1WH74-F1
#
_entry.id   AF-A0A6A1WH74-F1
#
_cell.length_a   1.000
_cell.length_b   1.000
_cell.length_c   1.000
_cell.angle_alpha   90.00
_cell.angle_beta   90.00
_cell.angle_gamma   90.00
#
_symmetry.space_group_name_H-M   'P 1'
#
loop_
_entity.id
_entity.type
_entity.pdbx_description
1 polymer ?
#
loop_
_entity_poly.entity_id
_entity_poly.type
_entity_poly.pdbx_seq_one_letter_code
_entity_poly.pdbx_strand_id
1 'polypeptide(L)'
;MPAMACCVDAAAANFPSGYAFTPPAADSTLLAPVPFSGVPPATNIVEASHWSPSLSASLYKIDKWGAPYFSVNSSGNISVRPHGPATLAHQEIDLMKIVRKVSDPKSTGGLGLQLPLIVRLPDVLKNRLESLQAAFDFAVQSQGYEAHYQGVYPVKCNQDRFVVEDIVRFGTPFRFGLEAGSKPELLLAMSCLCKGNPDALLICNGFKDSEYISLALFARKLALNTVIVLEQEEELDLVIDLSKRLSVRPVIGVRAKLRTKHSGHFGSTSGEKGKFGLTTTQILRVVRKLQQVDMLDCLQLLHFHIGSQIPSTALLADGVGEAAQIYCELVRLGAHMQVIDIGGGLGIDYDGSKSSESELSVGYSLEEYASAVVQAVRLVCDRRSIKHPVICSESGRAIVSHHSVLIFEAVSASAHESPSMPSLGWPYIVEGLPDDARADYRNLYAAAIKGEYESCLLYADQLKQRCIDQFKEGSLGMEQLAAVDGLCDFLSKAIGAADPARTYHVNLSVFTSVPDFWGIDQLFPIVPIHRLDQRPSAKGILSDLTCDSDGKIDKFIGGESSLPLHELEGGGRYYLGMFLGGAYEEALGGVHNLFGGPSVVRVSQSDGPHSFAVTRAVPGPSCGDVLRVMQHEPELMFETLKHRAEECEDGNSMAATAALASSLARSFHNMPYLVCIPNCACLLAEEVKENKGKYFDGYGYHGTSFEQTYRCYPASFIEKPQIESGDKIIMPPSALDRLASLHIDYPMLFELQNDAAARVSHCGVLEFIAEEGMIYMPYWMMENMLLQEGDIVRVKNVTLPKGTYVKLQPHTKDFLDISNPKAILETTLRNFSCLTSGDSIMVAYNNKKYYIDIIETKPASAISIIETDCEVDFAPPLDYKEPEKPAAPVPLSEEAPVETEPKFNPFTGMGRRLDGKPLPHQPPPASSSGSKDKRPHAGNGNAQPSVGSSSQSTTRQTQGKLVFGSNVNRTPKDTKKEAGKETKQEQSPKKEEPKFQAFSGKKYSLRG
;
A
#
# COMPACT_ATOMS: atom_id res chain seq x y z
N MET A 1 -19.81 -1.36 55.22
CA MET A 1 -20.60 -1.33 56.47
C MET A 1 -21.53 -0.14 56.42
N PRO A 2 -22.80 -0.24 56.88
CA PRO A 2 -23.54 -1.45 57.31
C PRO A 2 -24.06 -2.24 56.08
N ALA A 3 -24.49 -3.52 56.10
CA ALA A 3 -24.63 -4.58 57.12
C ALA A 3 -25.86 -4.58 58.06
N MET A 4 -26.83 -5.46 57.79
CA MET A 4 -27.66 -6.24 58.74
C MET A 4 -28.43 -7.34 57.96
N ALA A 5 -28.95 -8.45 58.54
CA ALA A 5 -28.51 -9.31 59.67
C ALA A 5 -29.50 -10.51 59.83
N CYS A 6 -29.00 -11.69 60.28
CA CYS A 6 -29.76 -12.78 60.96
C CYS A 6 -30.83 -13.59 60.17
N CYS A 7 -31.23 -14.84 60.51
CA CYS A 7 -30.67 -15.98 61.30
C CYS A 7 -31.59 -17.25 61.16
N VAL A 8 -31.26 -18.31 61.93
CA VAL A 8 -32.12 -19.42 62.48
C VAL A 8 -31.76 -20.85 62.00
N ASP A 9 -31.93 -21.86 62.89
CA ASP A 9 -31.05 -23.02 63.05
C ASP A 9 -31.69 -24.44 62.94
N ALA A 10 -30.79 -25.44 62.82
CA ALA A 10 -30.77 -26.78 63.49
C ALA A 10 -31.79 -27.93 63.19
N ALA A 11 -31.23 -29.15 62.99
CA ALA A 11 -31.57 -30.41 63.70
C ALA A 11 -30.62 -31.59 63.28
N ALA A 12 -30.50 -32.68 64.07
CA ALA A 12 -29.64 -33.85 63.77
C ALA A 12 -30.02 -35.15 64.56
N ALA A 13 -29.69 -36.38 64.06
CA ALA A 13 -29.67 -37.64 64.83
C ALA A 13 -29.03 -38.93 64.15
N ASN A 14 -27.80 -39.30 64.56
CA ASN A 14 -27.32 -40.62 65.11
C ASN A 14 -27.49 -42.05 64.49
N PHE A 15 -26.31 -42.71 64.26
CA PHE A 15 -25.86 -44.09 64.67
C PHE A 15 -26.42 -45.41 64.02
N PRO A 16 -25.79 -46.63 64.17
CA PRO A 16 -24.64 -47.08 65.03
C PRO A 16 -23.51 -48.00 64.43
N SER A 17 -22.38 -48.17 65.19
CA SER A 17 -21.38 -49.30 65.40
C SER A 17 -21.05 -50.40 64.33
N GLY A 18 -19.85 -51.04 64.28
CA GLY A 18 -18.54 -50.91 64.98
C GLY A 18 -17.64 -52.21 65.04
N TYR A 19 -16.31 -52.07 65.20
CA TYR A 19 -15.23 -53.08 65.54
C TYR A 19 -14.84 -54.22 64.52
N ALA A 20 -13.68 -54.92 64.55
CA ALA A 20 -12.24 -54.60 64.84
C ALA A 20 -11.26 -55.83 64.62
N PHE A 21 -9.93 -55.60 64.60
CA PHE A 21 -8.77 -56.53 64.78
C PHE A 21 -8.11 -57.34 63.61
N THR A 22 -6.91 -57.89 63.87
CA THR A 22 -5.74 -58.18 62.98
C THR A 22 -4.77 -59.24 63.62
N PRO A 23 -3.57 -59.66 63.09
CA PRO A 23 -3.01 -59.73 61.72
C PRO A 23 -2.49 -61.17 61.29
N PRO A 24 -1.19 -61.54 61.01
CA PRO A 24 -0.86 -62.27 59.75
C PRO A 24 0.12 -63.50 59.82
N ALA A 25 0.41 -64.19 58.70
CA ALA A 25 1.71 -64.86 58.40
C ALA A 25 1.82 -65.49 56.97
N ALA A 26 3.09 -65.70 56.54
CA ALA A 26 3.61 -66.65 55.50
C ALA A 26 3.62 -66.26 53.99
N ASP A 27 4.81 -66.38 53.39
CA ASP A 27 5.21 -66.03 52.02
C ASP A 27 4.79 -67.02 50.90
N SER A 28 4.69 -66.56 49.64
CA SER A 28 5.80 -66.69 48.65
C SER A 28 5.45 -66.39 47.17
N THR A 29 6.50 -66.11 46.38
CA THR A 29 6.58 -66.09 44.90
C THR A 29 5.83 -65.00 44.07
N LEU A 30 6.57 -63.91 43.81
CA LEU A 30 6.74 -63.18 42.53
C LEU A 30 5.64 -63.22 41.44
N LEU A 31 5.15 -62.03 41.05
CA LEU A 31 4.79 -61.68 39.66
C LEU A 31 4.85 -60.15 39.42
N ALA A 32 4.70 -59.70 38.17
CA ALA A 32 5.04 -58.36 37.69
C ALA A 32 4.08 -57.21 38.13
N PRO A 33 4.55 -55.94 38.16
CA PRO A 33 3.75 -54.81 38.63
C PRO A 33 2.68 -54.35 37.64
N VAL A 34 1.48 -54.11 38.15
CA VAL A 34 0.33 -53.50 37.46
C VAL A 34 0.18 -52.05 37.97
N PRO A 35 -0.11 -51.04 37.11
CA PRO A 35 -0.27 -49.66 37.55
C PRO A 35 -1.50 -49.50 38.47
N PHE A 36 -1.31 -48.74 39.57
CA PHE A 36 -2.34 -48.52 40.59
C PHE A 36 -3.43 -47.53 40.13
N SER A 37 -4.69 -47.92 40.31
CA SER A 37 -5.84 -47.01 40.28
C SER A 37 -6.35 -46.76 41.70
N GLY A 38 -6.61 -45.50 42.09
CA GLY A 38 -7.22 -45.22 43.40
C GLY A 38 -7.10 -43.79 43.92
N VAL A 39 -7.91 -42.87 43.39
CA VAL A 39 -8.28 -41.62 44.06
C VAL A 39 -9.82 -41.53 44.04
N PRO A 40 -10.51 -41.09 45.12
CA PRO A 40 -11.98 -41.17 45.17
C PRO A 40 -12.67 -40.22 44.17
N PRO A 41 -13.88 -40.56 43.69
CA PRO A 41 -14.64 -39.66 42.83
C PRO A 41 -15.12 -38.44 43.61
N ALA A 42 -14.57 -37.26 43.29
CA ALA A 42 -15.22 -36.00 43.61
C ALA A 42 -16.61 -35.95 42.93
N THR A 43 -17.62 -35.44 43.64
CA THR A 43 -19.01 -35.42 43.19
C THR A 43 -19.25 -34.36 42.11
N ASN A 44 -18.85 -34.68 40.88
CA ASN A 44 -19.16 -33.89 39.69
C ASN A 44 -20.64 -34.01 39.33
N ILE A 45 -21.48 -33.15 39.92
CA ILE A 45 -22.78 -32.77 39.36
C ILE A 45 -22.64 -31.37 38.76
N VAL A 46 -21.89 -31.30 37.67
CA VAL A 46 -22.03 -30.30 36.62
C VAL A 46 -22.00 -31.10 35.34
N GLU A 47 -23.14 -31.16 34.63
CA GLU A 47 -23.16 -31.74 33.29
C GLU A 47 -22.22 -30.92 32.41
N ALA A 48 -21.24 -31.58 31.77
CA ALA A 48 -20.24 -30.89 30.97
C ALA A 48 -20.92 -30.26 29.75
N SER A 49 -21.16 -28.95 29.81
CA SER A 49 -21.76 -28.20 28.71
C SER A 49 -20.89 -28.34 27.47
N HIS A 50 -21.49 -28.84 26.39
CA HIS A 50 -20.83 -28.93 25.10
C HIS A 50 -20.34 -27.55 24.70
N TRP A 51 -19.09 -27.45 24.23
CA TRP A 51 -18.57 -26.15 23.77
C TRP A 51 -19.38 -25.65 22.58
N SER A 52 -19.46 -24.32 22.42
CA SER A 52 -20.39 -23.71 21.48
C SER A 52 -19.89 -22.37 20.95
N PRO A 53 -20.36 -21.93 19.77
CA PRO A 53 -20.06 -20.61 19.20
C PRO A 53 -20.23 -19.44 20.17
N SER A 54 -21.22 -19.47 21.07
CA SER A 54 -21.46 -18.39 22.04
C SER A 54 -20.45 -18.39 23.22
N LEU A 55 -19.89 -19.55 23.58
CA LEU A 55 -18.78 -19.61 24.54
C LEU A 55 -17.50 -19.03 23.93
N SER A 56 -17.21 -19.32 22.67
CA SER A 56 -16.12 -18.67 21.92
C SER A 56 -16.35 -17.16 21.75
N ALA A 57 -17.56 -16.73 21.39
CA ALA A 57 -17.90 -15.31 21.26
C ALA A 57 -17.71 -14.56 22.59
N SER A 58 -18.04 -15.20 23.71
CA SER A 58 -17.79 -14.68 25.06
C SER A 58 -16.30 -14.63 25.40
N LEU A 59 -15.55 -15.72 25.13
CA LEU A 59 -14.12 -15.85 25.41
C LEU A 59 -13.29 -14.77 24.70
N TYR A 60 -13.54 -14.60 23.40
CA TYR A 60 -12.83 -13.63 22.56
C TYR A 60 -13.50 -12.25 22.53
N LYS A 61 -14.57 -12.02 23.31
CA LYS A 61 -15.35 -10.76 23.39
C LYS A 61 -15.95 -10.29 22.05
N ILE A 62 -16.15 -11.18 21.08
CA ILE A 62 -16.55 -10.86 19.69
C ILE A 62 -17.84 -10.03 19.66
N ASP A 63 -18.85 -10.37 20.46
CA ASP A 63 -20.13 -9.64 20.52
C ASP A 63 -20.00 -8.23 21.14
N LYS A 64 -18.80 -7.81 21.56
CA LYS A 64 -18.54 -6.48 22.12
C LYS A 64 -17.80 -5.57 21.14
N TRP A 65 -16.58 -5.92 20.74
CA TRP A 65 -15.76 -5.15 19.79
C TRP A 65 -16.18 -5.37 18.33
N GLY A 66 -16.77 -6.53 18.02
CA GLY A 66 -17.17 -6.90 16.68
C GLY A 66 -18.56 -6.36 16.29
N ALA A 67 -19.42 -6.12 17.27
CA ALA A 67 -20.78 -5.66 17.04
C ALA A 67 -20.82 -4.24 16.44
N PRO A 68 -21.67 -3.98 15.42
CA PRO A 68 -22.69 -4.87 14.85
C PRO A 68 -22.23 -5.73 13.67
N TYR A 69 -20.96 -5.64 13.24
CA TYR A 69 -20.47 -6.14 11.94
C TYR A 69 -19.91 -7.55 11.96
N PHE A 70 -19.43 -8.04 13.11
CA PHE A 70 -18.82 -9.36 13.25
C PHE A 70 -19.51 -10.15 14.36
N SER A 71 -19.68 -11.45 14.15
CA SER A 71 -20.27 -12.40 15.10
C SER A 71 -19.81 -13.82 14.78
N VAL A 72 -20.13 -14.81 15.62
CA VAL A 72 -19.87 -16.23 15.33
C VAL A 72 -21.16 -16.90 14.85
N ASN A 73 -21.11 -17.59 13.71
CA ASN A 73 -22.27 -18.33 13.19
C ASN A 73 -22.38 -19.74 13.80
N SER A 74 -23.50 -20.41 13.52
CA SER A 74 -23.80 -21.78 13.99
C SER A 74 -22.82 -22.85 13.50
N SER A 75 -21.98 -22.54 12.51
CA SER A 75 -20.95 -23.45 11.96
C SER A 75 -19.56 -23.25 12.58
N GLY A 76 -19.44 -22.43 13.63
CA GLY A 76 -18.15 -22.15 14.28
C GLY A 76 -17.24 -21.21 13.49
N ASN A 77 -17.76 -20.47 12.51
CA ASN A 77 -17.00 -19.50 11.73
C ASN A 77 -17.35 -18.06 12.10
N ILE A 78 -16.44 -17.13 11.87
CA ILE A 78 -16.75 -15.69 11.89
C ILE A 78 -17.69 -15.34 10.73
N SER A 79 -18.73 -14.60 11.04
CA SER A 79 -19.78 -14.13 10.13
C SER A 79 -19.78 -12.60 10.08
N VAL A 80 -19.78 -12.05 8.87
CA VAL A 80 -19.84 -10.61 8.61
C VAL A 80 -21.27 -10.18 8.33
N ARG A 81 -21.69 -9.08 8.96
CA ARG A 81 -23.00 -8.42 8.82
C ARG A 81 -22.87 -7.14 7.98
N PRO A 82 -22.94 -7.20 6.64
CA PRO A 82 -22.64 -6.07 5.75
C PRO A 82 -23.51 -4.82 5.97
N HIS A 83 -24.68 -4.94 6.59
CA HIS A 83 -25.58 -3.81 6.88
C HIS A 83 -25.76 -3.58 8.39
N GLY A 84 -24.80 -4.04 9.19
CA GLY A 84 -24.85 -3.93 10.65
C GLY A 84 -26.13 -4.59 11.21
N PRO A 85 -26.88 -3.92 12.11
CA PRO A 85 -28.11 -4.47 12.70
C PRO A 85 -29.25 -4.74 11.70
N ALA A 86 -29.21 -4.15 10.50
CA ALA A 86 -30.21 -4.34 9.45
C ALA A 86 -29.93 -5.56 8.56
N THR A 87 -28.82 -6.29 8.78
CA THR A 87 -28.47 -7.47 7.99
C THR A 87 -29.45 -8.61 8.23
N LEU A 88 -30.09 -9.11 7.17
CA LEU A 88 -30.93 -10.31 7.25
C LEU A 88 -30.06 -11.58 7.27
N ALA A 89 -30.54 -12.66 7.91
CA ALA A 89 -29.75 -13.88 8.12
C ALA A 89 -29.22 -14.57 6.84
N HIS A 90 -29.81 -14.30 5.67
CA HIS A 90 -29.32 -14.79 4.37
C HIS A 90 -28.29 -13.85 3.70
N GLN A 91 -28.13 -12.63 4.20
CA GLN A 91 -27.13 -11.65 3.78
C GLN A 91 -25.83 -11.72 4.61
N GLU A 92 -25.81 -12.53 5.68
CA GLU A 92 -24.59 -12.78 6.45
C GLU A 92 -23.53 -13.50 5.61
N ILE A 93 -22.29 -13.01 5.68
CA ILE A 93 -21.17 -13.50 4.88
C ILE A 93 -20.20 -14.26 5.77
N ASP A 94 -20.14 -15.58 5.60
CA ASP A 94 -19.19 -16.45 6.29
C ASP A 94 -17.76 -16.20 5.78
N LEU A 95 -16.88 -15.76 6.68
CA LEU A 95 -15.51 -15.34 6.36
C LEU A 95 -14.64 -16.51 5.89
N MET A 96 -14.90 -17.73 6.35
CA MET A 96 -14.18 -18.94 5.93
C MET A 96 -14.55 -19.35 4.50
N LYS A 97 -15.78 -19.05 4.04
CA LYS A 97 -16.16 -19.19 2.62
C LYS A 97 -15.40 -18.21 1.71
N ILE A 98 -15.13 -16.99 2.18
CA ILE A 98 -14.28 -16.02 1.45
C ILE A 98 -12.88 -16.59 1.28
N VAL A 99 -12.24 -17.01 2.39
CA VAL A 99 -10.85 -17.51 2.38
C VAL A 99 -10.70 -18.70 1.44
N ARG A 100 -11.62 -19.67 1.47
CA ARG A 100 -11.65 -20.78 0.49
C ARG A 100 -11.80 -20.27 -0.94
N LYS A 101 -12.82 -19.46 -1.23
CA LYS A 101 -13.05 -18.93 -2.60
C LYS A 101 -11.85 -18.16 -3.16
N VAL A 102 -11.06 -17.52 -2.31
CA VAL A 102 -9.90 -16.70 -2.69
C VAL A 102 -8.60 -17.51 -2.79
N SER A 103 -8.30 -18.36 -1.81
CA SER A 103 -7.02 -19.05 -1.70
C SER A 103 -7.02 -20.51 -2.17
N ASP A 104 -8.18 -21.11 -2.43
CA ASP A 104 -8.24 -22.43 -3.09
C ASP A 104 -7.75 -22.30 -4.55
N PRO A 105 -7.15 -23.36 -5.13
CA PRO A 105 -6.67 -23.35 -6.51
C PRO A 105 -7.74 -23.00 -7.55
N LYS A 106 -7.32 -22.40 -8.67
CA LYS A 106 -8.19 -22.14 -9.84
C LYS A 106 -8.82 -23.43 -10.39
N SER A 107 -8.13 -24.57 -10.29
CA SER A 107 -8.63 -25.90 -10.68
C SER A 107 -9.80 -26.41 -9.84
N THR A 108 -9.94 -25.96 -8.59
CA THR A 108 -11.10 -26.23 -7.72
C THR A 108 -12.13 -25.08 -7.74
N GLY A 109 -12.00 -24.13 -8.67
CA GLY A 109 -12.89 -22.97 -8.80
C GLY A 109 -12.60 -21.83 -7.81
N GLY A 110 -11.49 -21.86 -7.09
CA GLY A 110 -11.00 -20.72 -6.31
C GLY A 110 -10.29 -19.69 -7.20
N LEU A 111 -9.64 -18.69 -6.58
CA LEU A 111 -8.87 -17.65 -7.30
C LEU A 111 -7.34 -17.89 -7.24
N GLY A 112 -6.86 -18.69 -6.29
CA GLY A 112 -5.44 -19.04 -6.12
C GLY A 112 -4.56 -17.93 -5.52
N LEU A 113 -5.10 -16.98 -4.74
CA LEU A 113 -4.30 -15.94 -4.09
C LEU A 113 -3.58 -16.47 -2.84
N GLN A 114 -2.30 -16.11 -2.72
CA GLN A 114 -1.44 -16.45 -1.59
C GLN A 114 -1.78 -15.58 -0.35
N LEU A 115 -1.61 -16.14 0.84
CA LEU A 115 -1.74 -15.42 2.12
C LEU A 115 -0.43 -14.69 2.47
N PRO A 116 -0.44 -13.67 3.35
CA PRO A 116 -1.61 -13.08 4.05
C PRO A 116 -2.57 -12.35 3.10
N LEU A 117 -3.81 -12.16 3.57
CA LEU A 117 -4.94 -11.68 2.77
C LEU A 117 -5.76 -10.63 3.51
N ILE A 118 -5.85 -9.42 2.96
CA ILE A 118 -6.79 -8.38 3.39
C ILE A 118 -8.13 -8.56 2.68
N VAL A 119 -9.21 -8.68 3.47
CA VAL A 119 -10.60 -8.73 3.00
C VAL A 119 -11.25 -7.38 3.28
N ARG A 120 -11.52 -6.60 2.21
CA ARG A 120 -12.22 -5.31 2.29
C ARG A 120 -13.72 -5.45 2.01
N LEU A 121 -14.51 -4.79 2.84
CA LEU A 121 -15.97 -4.93 2.98
C LEU A 121 -16.65 -3.57 2.71
N PRO A 122 -16.82 -3.16 1.44
CA PRO A 122 -17.40 -1.85 1.08
C PRO A 122 -18.82 -1.64 1.61
N ASP A 123 -19.61 -2.69 1.81
CA ASP A 123 -20.96 -2.57 2.38
C ASP A 123 -20.92 -2.18 3.87
N VAL A 124 -19.93 -2.69 4.63
CA VAL A 124 -19.65 -2.24 6.01
C VAL A 124 -19.18 -0.79 6.01
N LEU A 125 -18.28 -0.40 5.08
CA LEU A 125 -17.82 0.98 4.93
C LEU A 125 -18.98 1.95 4.65
N LYS A 126 -19.88 1.57 3.73
CA LYS A 126 -21.12 2.30 3.45
C LYS A 126 -21.97 2.45 4.71
N ASN A 127 -22.24 1.35 5.42
CA ASN A 127 -23.08 1.37 6.62
C ASN A 127 -22.48 2.17 7.78
N ARG A 128 -21.15 2.22 7.93
CA ARG A 128 -20.46 3.11 8.88
C ARG A 128 -20.71 4.59 8.57
N LEU A 129 -20.66 4.97 7.29
CA LEU A 129 -20.91 6.33 6.82
C LEU A 129 -22.39 6.72 7.00
N GLU A 130 -23.31 5.85 6.60
CA GLU A 130 -24.76 6.05 6.77
C GLU A 130 -25.15 6.15 8.27
N SER A 131 -24.59 5.31 9.14
CA SER A 131 -24.83 5.38 10.59
C SER A 131 -24.29 6.67 11.22
N LEU A 132 -23.11 7.14 10.79
CA LEU A 132 -22.53 8.40 11.26
C LEU A 132 -23.42 9.60 10.89
N GLN A 133 -23.90 9.65 9.64
CA GLN A 133 -24.84 10.69 9.23
C GLN A 133 -26.16 10.60 10.00
N ALA A 134 -26.76 9.40 10.11
CA ALA A 134 -28.05 9.21 10.77
C ALA A 134 -28.03 9.62 12.26
N ALA A 135 -26.94 9.32 12.98
CA ALA A 135 -26.75 9.76 14.37
C ALA A 135 -26.71 11.29 14.50
N PHE A 136 -26.04 11.98 13.56
CA PHE A 136 -25.99 13.43 13.52
C PHE A 136 -27.31 14.07 13.05
N ASP A 137 -27.99 13.52 12.05
CA ASP A 137 -29.30 14.00 11.59
C ASP A 137 -30.35 13.88 12.70
N PHE A 138 -30.33 12.77 13.46
CA PHE A 138 -31.17 12.59 14.65
C PHE A 138 -30.82 13.61 15.75
N ALA A 139 -29.54 13.84 16.03
CA ALA A 139 -29.11 14.84 17.03
C ALA A 139 -29.51 16.27 16.62
N VAL A 140 -29.36 16.62 15.34
CA VAL A 140 -29.79 17.90 14.75
C VAL A 140 -31.30 18.09 14.89
N GLN A 141 -32.10 17.09 14.48
CA GLN A 141 -33.56 17.17 14.52
C GLN A 141 -34.10 17.20 15.96
N SER A 142 -33.67 16.27 16.81
CA SER A 142 -34.16 16.13 18.20
C SER A 142 -33.80 17.33 19.08
N GLN A 143 -32.69 18.01 18.78
CA GLN A 143 -32.25 19.22 19.48
C GLN A 143 -32.66 20.53 18.78
N GLY A 144 -33.44 20.48 17.69
CA GLY A 144 -33.93 21.69 16.99
C GLY A 144 -32.79 22.57 16.44
N TYR A 145 -31.73 21.97 15.93
CA TYR A 145 -30.55 22.68 15.43
C TYR A 145 -30.82 23.24 14.02
N GLU A 146 -30.68 24.56 13.82
CA GLU A 146 -31.05 25.25 12.56
C GLU A 146 -30.18 24.94 11.34
N ALA A 147 -29.05 24.25 11.52
CA ALA A 147 -28.11 23.87 10.48
C ALA A 147 -27.95 22.34 10.42
N HIS A 148 -26.99 21.83 9.65
CA HIS A 148 -26.81 20.40 9.42
C HIS A 148 -25.39 19.93 9.76
N TYR A 149 -25.23 18.61 9.83
CA TYR A 149 -23.94 17.96 9.82
C TYR A 149 -23.48 17.68 8.38
N GLN A 150 -22.17 17.78 8.14
CA GLN A 150 -21.52 17.41 6.89
C GLN A 150 -20.15 16.78 7.21
N GLY A 151 -20.08 15.46 7.20
CA GLY A 151 -18.84 14.74 7.50
C GLY A 151 -17.76 14.88 6.42
N VAL A 152 -16.51 14.71 6.82
CA VAL A 152 -15.32 14.78 5.95
C VAL A 152 -14.41 13.59 6.22
N TYR A 153 -13.87 12.96 5.19
CA TYR A 153 -12.93 11.85 5.34
C TYR A 153 -11.47 12.31 5.20
N PRO A 154 -10.67 12.25 6.27
CA PRO A 154 -9.25 12.53 6.20
C PRO A 154 -8.52 11.36 5.53
N VAL A 155 -8.04 11.56 4.29
CA VAL A 155 -7.46 10.45 3.50
C VAL A 155 -6.21 9.87 4.13
N LYS A 156 -5.54 10.62 5.02
CA LYS A 156 -4.46 10.19 5.91
C LYS A 156 -4.74 8.94 6.76
N CYS A 157 -6.02 8.53 6.90
CA CYS A 157 -6.39 7.30 7.59
C CYS A 157 -6.31 6.04 6.70
N ASN A 158 -6.52 6.16 5.39
CA ASN A 158 -6.34 5.09 4.39
C ASN A 158 -6.44 5.73 2.98
N GLN A 159 -5.31 5.94 2.32
CA GLN A 159 -5.24 6.58 0.99
C GLN A 159 -5.59 5.62 -0.17
N ASP A 160 -5.99 4.37 0.09
CA ASP A 160 -6.31 3.43 -0.98
C ASP A 160 -7.42 3.96 -1.89
N ARG A 161 -7.15 3.92 -3.20
CA ARG A 161 -8.03 4.43 -4.25
C ARG A 161 -9.47 3.96 -4.09
N PHE A 162 -9.70 2.67 -3.83
CA PHE A 162 -11.05 2.10 -3.79
C PHE A 162 -11.78 2.44 -2.50
N VAL A 163 -11.05 2.62 -1.39
CA VAL A 163 -11.61 3.13 -0.13
C VAL A 163 -12.07 4.58 -0.30
N VAL A 164 -11.25 5.44 -0.92
CA VAL A 164 -11.61 6.84 -1.17
C VAL A 164 -12.70 6.98 -2.26
N GLU A 165 -12.62 6.24 -3.36
CA GLU A 165 -13.69 6.20 -4.39
C GLU A 165 -15.02 5.71 -3.81
N ASP A 166 -15.02 4.74 -2.88
CA ASP A 166 -16.23 4.31 -2.15
C ASP A 166 -16.77 5.39 -1.22
N ILE A 167 -15.92 6.02 -0.40
CA ILE A 167 -16.35 7.06 0.54
C ILE A 167 -16.98 8.25 -0.18
N VAL A 168 -16.40 8.69 -1.30
CA VAL A 168 -16.99 9.76 -2.13
C VAL A 168 -18.32 9.32 -2.75
N ARG A 169 -18.40 8.08 -3.26
CA ARG A 169 -19.63 7.53 -3.85
C ARG A 169 -20.76 7.37 -2.83
N PHE A 170 -20.49 6.72 -1.69
CA PHE A 170 -21.47 6.49 -0.62
C PHE A 170 -21.82 7.78 0.13
N GLY A 171 -20.88 8.72 0.23
CA GLY A 171 -21.05 10.03 0.85
C GLY A 171 -21.76 11.08 -0.01
N THR A 172 -21.95 10.83 -1.31
CA THR A 172 -22.56 11.78 -2.26
C THR A 172 -23.96 12.28 -1.84
N PRO A 173 -24.90 11.45 -1.33
CA PRO A 173 -26.19 11.93 -0.83
C PRO A 173 -26.08 12.91 0.35
N PHE A 174 -25.00 12.81 1.12
CA PHE A 174 -24.79 13.53 2.38
C PHE A 174 -23.82 14.72 2.23
N ARG A 175 -23.32 14.97 1.01
CA ARG A 175 -22.27 15.96 0.69
C ARG A 175 -20.95 15.68 1.43
N PHE A 176 -20.64 14.41 1.69
CA PHE A 176 -19.46 14.01 2.45
C PHE A 176 -18.17 14.44 1.75
N GLY A 177 -17.31 15.17 2.46
CA GLY A 177 -16.08 15.77 1.93
C GLY A 177 -14.83 14.90 2.08
N LEU A 178 -13.70 15.42 1.62
CA LEU A 178 -12.36 14.87 1.86
C LEU A 178 -11.44 15.90 2.54
N GLU A 179 -10.55 15.44 3.40
CA GLU A 179 -9.45 16.23 3.96
C GLU A 179 -8.10 15.68 3.48
N ALA A 180 -7.18 16.61 3.21
CA ALA A 180 -5.81 16.35 2.81
C ALA A 180 -4.82 17.05 3.75
N GLY A 181 -3.78 16.32 4.18
CA GLY A 181 -2.68 16.86 4.99
C GLY A 181 -1.44 17.25 4.17
N SER A 182 -1.45 16.99 2.86
CA SER A 182 -0.26 17.09 1.99
C SER A 182 -0.63 17.30 0.51
N LYS A 183 0.35 17.69 -0.33
CA LYS A 183 0.14 17.91 -1.77
C LYS A 183 -0.37 16.66 -2.53
N PRO A 184 0.18 15.44 -2.32
CA PRO A 184 -0.31 14.24 -3.03
C PRO A 184 -1.75 13.90 -2.62
N GLU A 185 -2.06 14.03 -1.33
CA GLU A 185 -3.41 13.84 -0.80
C GLU A 185 -4.40 14.88 -1.36
N LEU A 186 -3.96 16.14 -1.56
CA LEU A 186 -4.79 17.16 -2.20
C LEU A 186 -5.06 16.82 -3.68
N LEU A 187 -4.06 16.36 -4.44
CA LEU A 187 -4.26 15.91 -5.82
C LEU A 187 -5.23 14.71 -5.90
N LEU A 188 -5.08 13.75 -5.00
CA LEU A 188 -5.96 12.59 -4.86
C LEU A 188 -7.40 13.04 -4.54
N ALA A 189 -7.55 13.90 -3.53
CA ALA A 189 -8.86 14.37 -3.07
C ALA A 189 -9.57 15.23 -4.13
N MET A 190 -8.84 16.10 -4.85
CA MET A 190 -9.35 16.82 -6.02
C MET A 190 -9.87 15.87 -7.10
N SER A 191 -9.06 14.87 -7.46
CA SER A 191 -9.41 13.87 -8.49
C SER A 191 -10.67 13.07 -8.14
N CYS A 192 -10.81 12.66 -6.87
CA CYS A 192 -11.96 11.92 -6.39
C CYS A 192 -13.23 12.80 -6.29
N LEU A 193 -13.11 14.02 -5.75
CA LEU A 193 -14.27 14.92 -5.58
C LEU A 193 -14.85 15.45 -6.90
N CYS A 194 -14.09 15.43 -8.00
CA CYS A 194 -14.64 15.62 -9.36
C CYS A 194 -15.74 14.61 -9.75
N LYS A 195 -15.89 13.49 -9.01
CA LYS A 195 -16.97 12.50 -9.15
C LYS A 195 -17.95 12.48 -7.97
N GLY A 196 -17.76 13.38 -6.99
CA GLY A 196 -18.57 13.47 -5.78
C GLY A 196 -19.71 14.48 -5.89
N ASN A 197 -20.24 14.87 -4.73
CA ASN A 197 -21.22 15.95 -4.64
C ASN A 197 -20.53 17.33 -4.79
N PRO A 198 -21.03 18.26 -5.61
CA PRO A 198 -20.43 19.60 -5.77
C PRO A 198 -20.28 20.42 -4.48
N ASP A 199 -21.16 20.21 -3.49
CA ASP A 199 -21.10 20.93 -2.20
C ASP A 199 -20.10 20.30 -1.20
N ALA A 200 -19.51 19.16 -1.54
CA ALA A 200 -18.61 18.40 -0.67
C ALA A 200 -17.33 19.19 -0.35
N LEU A 201 -17.07 19.37 0.95
CA LEU A 201 -15.92 20.11 1.45
C LEU A 201 -14.60 19.44 1.03
N LEU A 202 -13.62 20.26 0.65
CA LEU A 202 -12.23 19.86 0.47
C LEU A 202 -11.36 20.63 1.47
N ILE A 203 -11.05 20.00 2.61
CA ILE A 203 -10.32 20.63 3.70
C ILE A 203 -8.81 20.44 3.51
N CYS A 204 -8.06 21.54 3.54
CA CYS A 204 -6.61 21.56 3.34
C CYS A 204 -5.88 21.88 4.65
N ASN A 205 -5.37 20.85 5.32
CA ASN A 205 -4.56 20.90 6.54
C ASN A 205 -3.07 20.62 6.26
N GLY A 206 -2.24 20.56 7.30
CA GLY A 206 -0.81 20.28 7.21
C GLY A 206 0.04 21.50 6.84
N PHE A 207 1.35 21.30 6.69
CA PHE A 207 2.26 22.38 6.28
C PHE A 207 2.02 22.79 4.82
N LYS A 208 1.65 24.06 4.59
CA LYS A 208 1.34 24.58 3.26
C LYS A 208 2.40 25.54 2.76
N ASP A 209 3.06 25.16 1.65
CA ASP A 209 3.94 26.04 0.90
C ASP A 209 3.20 26.75 -0.26
N SER A 210 3.96 27.45 -1.11
CA SER A 210 3.41 28.20 -2.23
C SER A 210 2.76 27.32 -3.30
N GLU A 211 3.23 26.09 -3.48
CA GLU A 211 2.68 25.14 -4.44
C GLU A 211 1.38 24.52 -3.90
N TYR A 212 1.36 24.12 -2.62
CA TYR A 212 0.13 23.65 -1.96
C TYR A 212 -0.95 24.75 -2.06
N ILE A 213 -0.65 25.97 -1.63
CA ILE A 213 -1.66 27.06 -1.65
C ILE A 213 -2.10 27.39 -3.08
N SER A 214 -1.21 27.35 -4.06
CA SER A 214 -1.58 27.49 -5.48
C SER A 214 -2.54 26.39 -5.92
N LEU A 215 -2.26 25.14 -5.56
CA LEU A 215 -3.10 23.99 -5.89
C LEU A 215 -4.48 24.07 -5.23
N ALA A 216 -4.57 24.52 -3.98
CA ALA A 216 -5.86 24.72 -3.30
C ALA A 216 -6.67 25.89 -3.90
N LEU A 217 -6.00 26.92 -4.43
CA LEU A 217 -6.65 28.00 -5.20
C LEU A 217 -7.08 27.54 -6.60
N PHE A 218 -6.35 26.62 -7.24
CA PHE A 218 -6.84 25.90 -8.42
C PHE A 218 -8.03 25.01 -8.07
N ALA A 219 -8.02 24.37 -6.89
CA ALA A 219 -9.16 23.77 -6.20
C ALA A 219 -10.43 24.61 -6.31
N ARG A 220 -10.37 25.81 -5.71
CA ARG A 220 -11.46 26.80 -5.76
C ARG A 220 -11.89 27.21 -7.16
N LYS A 221 -10.95 27.23 -8.13
CA LYS A 221 -11.18 27.62 -9.55
C LYS A 221 -11.81 26.50 -10.39
N LEU A 222 -11.61 25.24 -10.01
CA LEU A 222 -12.31 24.06 -10.55
C LEU A 222 -13.67 23.82 -9.86
N ALA A 223 -14.21 24.86 -9.21
CA ALA A 223 -15.47 24.87 -8.46
C ALA A 223 -15.58 23.95 -7.24
N LEU A 224 -14.56 23.15 -6.91
CA LEU A 224 -14.54 22.34 -5.68
C LEU A 224 -14.63 23.22 -4.42
N ASN A 225 -15.29 22.72 -3.38
CA ASN A 225 -15.56 23.46 -2.14
C ASN A 225 -14.34 23.50 -1.19
N THR A 226 -13.22 24.03 -1.71
CA THR A 226 -11.91 24.00 -1.05
C THR A 226 -11.77 25.06 0.05
N VAL A 227 -11.36 24.64 1.24
CA VAL A 227 -11.06 25.50 2.40
C VAL A 227 -9.59 25.36 2.80
N ILE A 228 -8.85 26.47 2.83
CA ILE A 228 -7.45 26.51 3.25
C ILE A 228 -7.38 26.79 4.75
N VAL A 229 -7.07 25.78 5.57
CA VAL A 229 -7.03 25.92 7.03
C VAL A 229 -5.66 26.40 7.48
N LEU A 230 -5.59 27.61 8.03
CA LEU A 230 -4.34 28.18 8.55
C LEU A 230 -3.91 27.44 9.82
N GLU A 231 -2.74 26.81 9.78
CA GLU A 231 -2.11 26.14 10.91
C GLU A 231 -0.95 26.94 11.51
N GLN A 232 -0.40 27.90 10.76
CA GLN A 232 0.62 28.87 11.19
C GLN A 232 0.19 30.29 10.80
N GLU A 233 0.70 31.32 11.49
CA GLU A 233 0.27 32.72 11.24
C GLU A 233 0.80 33.24 9.90
N GLU A 234 1.95 32.70 9.50
CA GLU A 234 2.76 33.03 8.33
C GLU A 234 2.13 32.51 7.02
N GLU A 235 1.33 31.44 7.06
CA GLU A 235 0.62 30.90 5.90
C GLU A 235 -0.34 31.94 5.29
N LEU A 236 -0.86 32.87 6.10
CA LEU A 236 -1.82 33.90 5.69
C LEU A 236 -1.25 34.88 4.64
N ASP A 237 0.02 35.30 4.77
CA ASP A 237 0.65 36.14 3.75
C ASP A 237 0.68 35.43 2.39
N LEU A 238 1.03 34.14 2.42
CA LEU A 238 1.17 33.33 1.22
C LEU A 238 -0.18 33.06 0.55
N VAL A 239 -1.26 32.86 1.33
CA VAL A 239 -2.65 32.82 0.85
C VAL A 239 -3.06 34.15 0.21
N ILE A 240 -2.82 35.29 0.85
CA ILE A 240 -3.18 36.62 0.33
C ILE A 240 -2.44 36.92 -0.98
N ASP A 241 -1.14 36.66 -1.05
CA ASP A 241 -0.32 36.98 -2.21
C ASP A 241 -0.54 36.03 -3.39
N LEU A 242 -0.90 34.76 -3.14
CA LEU A 242 -1.30 33.83 -4.20
C LEU A 242 -2.73 34.08 -4.67
N SER A 243 -3.67 34.38 -3.76
CA SER A 243 -5.03 34.80 -4.12
C SER A 243 -5.03 35.96 -5.11
N LYS A 244 -4.27 37.02 -4.80
CA LYS A 244 -4.14 38.21 -5.65
C LYS A 244 -3.48 37.89 -7.00
N ARG A 245 -2.40 37.11 -7.02
CA ARG A 245 -1.69 36.72 -8.26
C ARG A 245 -2.52 35.82 -9.18
N LEU A 246 -3.28 34.88 -8.61
CA LEU A 246 -4.10 33.92 -9.36
C LEU A 246 -5.51 34.46 -9.67
N SER A 247 -5.88 35.61 -9.11
CA SER A 247 -7.23 36.21 -9.19
C SER A 247 -8.34 35.27 -8.69
N VAL A 248 -8.08 34.57 -7.58
CA VAL A 248 -9.04 33.66 -6.92
C VAL A 248 -9.26 34.14 -5.49
N ARG A 249 -10.51 34.41 -5.10
CA ARG A 249 -10.87 34.71 -3.70
C ARG A 249 -10.85 33.39 -2.90
N PRO A 250 -10.10 33.28 -1.79
CA PRO A 250 -9.97 32.05 -1.04
C PRO A 250 -11.17 31.84 -0.12
N VAL A 251 -11.39 30.59 0.29
CA VAL A 251 -12.09 30.29 1.56
C VAL A 251 -11.02 29.86 2.56
N ILE A 252 -11.01 30.52 3.71
CA ILE A 252 -9.98 30.40 4.75
C ILE A 252 -10.63 29.80 6.00
N GLY A 253 -9.99 28.77 6.54
CA GLY A 253 -10.22 28.29 7.89
C GLY A 253 -9.09 28.71 8.83
N VAL A 254 -9.30 28.61 10.14
CA VAL A 254 -8.22 28.70 11.14
C VAL A 254 -8.27 27.48 12.05
N ARG A 255 -7.12 26.83 12.27
CA ARG A 255 -6.96 25.77 13.27
C ARG A 255 -6.70 26.41 14.62
N ALA A 256 -7.62 26.31 15.56
CA ALA A 256 -7.46 26.87 16.90
C ALA A 256 -6.73 25.90 17.85
N LYS A 257 -5.86 26.46 18.70
CA LYS A 257 -5.32 25.77 19.87
C LYS A 257 -6.25 25.96 21.07
N LEU A 258 -6.84 24.84 21.52
CA LEU A 258 -7.66 24.78 22.71
C LEU A 258 -6.81 24.77 24.00
N ARG A 259 -7.47 25.03 25.13
CA ARG A 259 -6.96 24.89 26.50
C ARG A 259 -7.35 23.54 27.10
N THR A 260 -8.49 22.98 26.69
CA THR A 260 -8.88 21.59 26.99
C THR A 260 -7.74 20.62 26.62
N LYS A 261 -7.50 19.63 27.49
CA LYS A 261 -6.44 18.63 27.32
C LYS A 261 -7.04 17.23 27.32
N HIS A 262 -6.59 16.42 26.37
CA HIS A 262 -6.77 14.98 26.39
C HIS A 262 -5.55 14.33 27.09
N SER A 263 -5.77 13.20 27.75
CA SER A 263 -4.78 12.40 28.48
C SER A 263 -4.59 11.04 27.82
N GLY A 264 -3.48 10.36 28.12
CA GLY A 264 -3.14 9.08 27.49
C GLY A 264 -2.29 9.24 26.22
N HIS A 265 -2.02 8.12 25.53
CA HIS A 265 -1.10 8.05 24.37
C HIS A 265 -1.34 9.15 23.32
N PHE A 266 -2.60 9.40 22.94
CA PHE A 266 -2.97 10.40 21.91
C PHE A 266 -3.01 11.85 22.42
N GLY A 267 -3.04 12.08 23.75
CA GLY A 267 -3.17 13.40 24.38
C GLY A 267 -1.98 14.35 24.16
N SER A 268 -0.83 13.80 23.73
CA SER A 268 0.37 14.57 23.38
C SER A 268 0.18 15.52 22.18
N THR A 269 -0.84 15.26 21.34
CA THR A 269 -1.16 16.08 20.16
C THR A 269 -1.92 17.37 20.50
N SER A 270 -2.41 17.50 21.73
CA SER A 270 -3.51 18.39 22.10
C SER A 270 -3.09 19.62 22.92
N GLY A 271 -3.98 20.62 22.97
CA GLY A 271 -3.80 21.83 23.77
C GLY A 271 -2.76 22.83 23.25
N GLU A 272 -2.42 23.82 24.07
CA GLU A 272 -1.54 24.97 23.71
C GLU A 272 -0.15 24.55 23.18
N LYS A 273 0.38 23.40 23.62
CA LYS A 273 1.66 22.83 23.17
C LYS A 273 1.58 21.99 21.89
N GLY A 274 0.39 21.76 21.34
CA GLY A 274 0.20 20.96 20.12
C GLY A 274 1.04 21.47 18.93
N LYS A 275 1.41 20.56 18.03
CA LYS A 275 2.31 20.82 16.88
C LYS A 275 1.78 21.90 15.92
N PHE A 276 0.47 21.97 15.75
CA PHE A 276 -0.22 22.81 14.77
C PHE A 276 -1.23 23.74 15.45
N GLY A 277 -1.63 24.79 14.74
CA GLY A 277 -2.71 25.69 15.14
C GLY A 277 -2.27 26.97 15.85
N LEU A 278 -3.22 27.90 15.87
CA LEU A 278 -3.04 29.28 16.31
C LEU A 278 -3.57 29.46 17.74
N THR A 279 -2.79 30.15 18.56
CA THR A 279 -3.27 30.71 19.84
C THR A 279 -4.28 31.84 19.59
N THR A 280 -5.14 32.16 20.56
CA THR A 280 -6.12 33.26 20.46
C THR A 280 -5.47 34.59 20.04
N THR A 281 -4.25 34.86 20.51
CA THR A 281 -3.45 36.05 20.15
C THR A 281 -3.14 36.11 18.64
N GLN A 282 -2.81 34.97 18.04
CA GLN A 282 -2.50 34.85 16.60
C GLN A 282 -3.78 34.90 15.76
N ILE A 283 -4.87 34.24 16.20
CA ILE A 283 -6.20 34.34 15.58
C ILE A 283 -6.65 35.81 15.52
N LEU A 284 -6.48 36.57 16.61
CA LEU A 284 -6.78 38.00 16.65
C LEU A 284 -5.87 38.84 15.73
N ARG A 285 -4.69 38.36 15.32
CA ARG A 285 -3.85 39.02 14.31
C ARG A 285 -4.31 38.67 12.89
N VAL A 286 -4.62 37.39 12.63
CA VAL A 286 -5.25 36.92 11.38
C VAL A 286 -6.49 37.74 11.03
N VAL A 287 -7.42 37.89 11.99
CA VAL A 287 -8.63 38.71 11.83
C VAL A 287 -8.30 40.16 11.46
N ARG A 288 -7.41 40.83 12.22
CA ARG A 288 -7.01 42.23 11.93
C ARG A 288 -6.34 42.37 10.57
N LYS A 289 -5.54 41.39 10.15
CA LYS A 289 -4.82 41.40 8.88
C LYS A 289 -5.74 41.17 7.68
N LEU A 290 -6.69 40.25 7.80
CA LEU A 290 -7.77 40.06 6.81
C LEU A 290 -8.67 41.29 6.70
N GLN A 291 -8.99 41.96 7.82
CA GLN A 291 -9.72 43.22 7.82
C GLN A 291 -8.94 44.36 7.13
N GLN A 292 -7.62 44.43 7.31
CA GLN A 292 -6.75 45.42 6.66
C GLN A 292 -6.61 45.25 5.14
N VAL A 293 -6.91 44.07 4.58
CA VAL A 293 -6.82 43.77 3.14
C VAL A 293 -8.17 43.52 2.47
N ASP A 294 -9.28 43.80 3.16
CA ASP A 294 -10.66 43.59 2.70
C ASP A 294 -10.97 42.13 2.29
N MET A 295 -10.60 41.19 3.18
CA MET A 295 -10.77 39.74 3.02
C MET A 295 -11.31 39.05 4.29
N LEU A 296 -11.95 39.78 5.22
CA LEU A 296 -12.48 39.20 6.46
C LEU A 296 -13.70 38.26 6.24
N ASP A 297 -14.43 38.48 5.15
CA ASP A 297 -15.44 37.58 4.58
C ASP A 297 -14.86 36.23 4.12
N CYS A 298 -13.56 36.16 3.82
CA CYS A 298 -12.90 34.93 3.39
C CYS A 298 -12.67 33.97 4.56
N LEU A 299 -12.72 34.44 5.81
CA LEU A 299 -12.62 33.60 7.01
C LEU A 299 -14.01 33.01 7.34
N GLN A 300 -14.17 31.71 7.08
CA GLN A 300 -15.48 31.04 7.08
C GLN A 300 -15.54 29.75 7.91
N LEU A 301 -14.39 29.17 8.29
CA LEU A 301 -14.31 27.90 9.01
C LEU A 301 -13.43 28.00 10.26
N LEU A 302 -13.90 27.44 11.37
CA LEU A 302 -13.08 27.19 12.56
C LEU A 302 -12.82 25.69 12.67
N HIS A 303 -11.56 25.28 12.54
CA HIS A 303 -11.13 23.89 12.78
C HIS A 303 -10.48 23.80 14.16
N PHE A 304 -10.64 22.66 14.82
CA PHE A 304 -9.83 22.28 15.99
C PHE A 304 -9.67 20.76 16.04
N HIS A 305 -8.82 20.27 16.94
CA HIS A 305 -8.67 18.84 17.17
C HIS A 305 -8.35 18.59 18.65
N ILE A 306 -9.17 17.76 19.30
CA ILE A 306 -8.98 17.37 20.71
C ILE A 306 -7.97 16.21 20.82
N GLY A 307 -7.80 15.42 19.77
CA GLY A 307 -6.92 14.24 19.69
C GLY A 307 -7.59 13.10 18.92
N SER A 308 -6.84 12.02 18.63
CA SER A 308 -7.44 10.74 18.24
C SER A 308 -8.04 10.04 19.47
N GLN A 309 -9.02 9.14 19.29
CA GLN A 309 -9.52 8.24 20.33
C GLN A 309 -9.97 8.96 21.62
N ILE A 310 -10.85 9.97 21.49
CA ILE A 310 -11.41 10.69 22.65
C ILE A 310 -12.28 9.72 23.46
N PRO A 311 -12.03 9.47 24.76
CA PRO A 311 -12.66 8.37 25.48
C PRO A 311 -14.03 8.69 26.11
N SER A 312 -14.40 9.98 26.26
CA SER A 312 -15.67 10.37 26.89
C SER A 312 -16.34 11.58 26.23
N THR A 313 -17.67 11.59 26.26
CA THR A 313 -18.51 12.72 25.79
C THR A 313 -18.33 13.99 26.63
N ALA A 314 -17.94 13.86 27.91
CA ALA A 314 -17.64 15.00 28.77
C ALA A 314 -16.41 15.80 28.28
N LEU A 315 -15.31 15.10 27.93
CA LEU A 315 -14.11 15.73 27.37
C LEU A 315 -14.37 16.32 25.98
N LEU A 316 -15.18 15.63 25.16
CA LEU A 316 -15.63 16.12 23.87
C LEU A 316 -16.44 17.42 24.01
N ALA A 317 -17.44 17.45 24.89
CA ALA A 317 -18.31 18.61 25.09
C ALA A 317 -17.57 19.85 25.65
N ASP A 318 -16.54 19.64 26.49
CA ASP A 318 -15.68 20.73 26.97
C ASP A 318 -14.90 21.39 25.82
N GLY A 319 -14.18 20.59 25.01
CA GLY A 319 -13.38 21.10 23.89
C GLY A 319 -14.23 21.69 22.76
N VAL A 320 -15.37 21.06 22.42
CA VAL A 320 -16.35 21.62 21.47
C VAL A 320 -16.96 22.91 22.02
N GLY A 321 -17.20 22.99 23.34
CA GLY A 321 -17.69 24.18 24.02
C GLY A 321 -16.71 25.36 23.97
N GLU A 322 -15.41 25.11 24.20
CA GLU A 322 -14.36 26.14 24.03
C GLU A 322 -14.30 26.62 22.58
N ALA A 323 -14.28 25.70 21.61
CA ALA A 323 -14.25 26.04 20.19
C ALA A 323 -15.49 26.85 19.75
N ALA A 324 -16.68 26.49 20.22
CA ALA A 324 -17.91 27.22 19.91
C ALA A 324 -17.89 28.67 20.46
N GLN A 325 -17.20 28.94 21.58
CA GLN A 325 -16.98 30.31 22.06
C GLN A 325 -16.03 31.08 21.13
N ILE A 326 -14.95 30.45 20.66
CA ILE A 326 -14.03 31.05 19.67
C ILE A 326 -14.77 31.36 18.37
N TYR A 327 -15.62 30.46 17.88
CA TYR A 327 -16.48 30.66 16.72
C TYR A 327 -17.38 31.90 16.89
N CYS A 328 -18.07 31.99 18.04
CA CYS A 328 -18.95 33.11 18.34
C CYS A 328 -18.21 34.45 18.44
N GLU A 329 -16.99 34.47 18.99
CA GLU A 329 -16.16 35.67 19.03
C GLU A 329 -15.63 36.07 17.63
N LEU A 330 -15.37 35.11 16.73
CA LEU A 330 -15.02 35.40 15.33
C LEU A 330 -16.19 36.05 14.57
N VAL A 331 -17.41 35.54 14.74
CA VAL A 331 -18.63 36.19 14.22
C VAL A 331 -18.79 37.61 14.78
N ARG A 332 -18.61 37.78 16.10
CA ARG A 332 -18.68 39.10 16.77
C ARG A 332 -17.58 40.08 16.31
N LEU A 333 -16.49 39.57 15.72
CA LEU A 333 -15.42 40.38 15.12
C LEU A 333 -15.66 40.68 13.63
N GLY A 334 -16.72 40.14 13.03
CA GLY A 334 -17.12 40.42 11.63
C GLY A 334 -16.65 39.37 10.61
N ALA A 335 -16.14 38.21 11.02
CA ALA A 335 -15.83 37.12 10.11
C ALA A 335 -17.10 36.42 9.62
N HIS A 336 -17.15 36.03 8.34
CA HIS A 336 -18.30 35.37 7.71
C HIS A 336 -18.32 33.85 7.98
N MET A 337 -18.24 33.50 9.27
CA MET A 337 -18.19 32.12 9.74
C MET A 337 -19.45 31.34 9.36
N GLN A 338 -19.25 30.11 8.89
CA GLN A 338 -20.31 29.20 8.44
C GLN A 338 -20.12 27.78 8.98
N VAL A 339 -18.88 27.33 9.17
CA VAL A 339 -18.56 25.94 9.54
C VAL A 339 -17.78 25.92 10.86
N ILE A 340 -18.17 25.02 11.76
CA ILE A 340 -17.32 24.56 12.86
C ILE A 340 -16.92 23.11 12.58
N ASP A 341 -15.63 22.90 12.43
CA ASP A 341 -15.02 21.59 12.18
C ASP A 341 -14.34 21.12 13.46
N ILE A 342 -14.83 20.01 13.99
CA ILE A 342 -14.34 19.40 15.24
C ILE A 342 -13.12 18.49 15.01
N GLY A 343 -12.72 18.32 13.75
CA GLY A 343 -11.65 17.43 13.33
C GLY A 343 -11.97 15.97 13.63
N GLY A 344 -10.91 15.15 13.72
CA GLY A 344 -11.04 13.76 14.15
C GLY A 344 -11.18 13.62 15.66
N GLY A 345 -11.38 12.38 16.12
CA GLY A 345 -11.39 12.04 17.55
C GLY A 345 -12.54 11.16 18.02
N LEU A 346 -13.55 10.94 17.17
CA LEU A 346 -14.48 9.81 17.34
C LEU A 346 -13.67 8.51 17.42
N GLY A 347 -13.68 7.87 18.59
CA GLY A 347 -12.92 6.66 18.86
C GLY A 347 -13.65 5.37 18.51
N ILE A 348 -13.02 4.24 18.83
CA ILE A 348 -13.53 2.88 18.59
C ILE A 348 -13.33 2.04 19.85
N ASP A 349 -14.26 1.13 20.13
CA ASP A 349 -14.14 0.11 21.17
C ASP A 349 -13.31 -1.09 20.66
N TYR A 350 -11.97 -0.98 20.66
CA TYR A 350 -11.09 -2.07 20.21
C TYR A 350 -11.05 -3.24 21.20
N ASP A 351 -11.25 -3.00 22.49
CA ASP A 351 -11.15 -4.05 23.53
C ASP A 351 -12.49 -4.65 23.98
N GLY A 352 -13.61 -4.05 23.56
CA GLY A 352 -14.95 -4.47 23.94
C GLY A 352 -15.36 -4.06 25.35
N SER A 353 -14.66 -3.10 25.98
CA SER A 353 -14.94 -2.69 27.36
C SER A 353 -16.03 -1.62 27.47
N LYS A 354 -16.24 -0.80 26.43
CA LYS A 354 -17.11 0.40 26.46
C LYS A 354 -16.82 1.32 27.65
N SER A 355 -15.54 1.46 27.97
CA SER A 355 -15.01 2.23 29.10
C SER A 355 -14.34 3.53 28.63
N SER A 356 -14.47 4.58 29.44
CA SER A 356 -13.66 5.80 29.34
C SER A 356 -12.25 5.66 29.95
N GLU A 357 -12.03 4.60 30.74
CA GLU A 357 -10.78 4.36 31.48
C GLU A 357 -9.80 3.46 30.71
N SER A 358 -10.20 2.92 29.57
CA SER A 358 -9.32 2.18 28.65
C SER A 358 -8.94 3.06 27.47
N GLU A 359 -7.64 3.20 27.22
CA GLU A 359 -7.09 3.96 26.09
C GLU A 359 -7.41 3.31 24.72
N LEU A 360 -7.86 2.05 24.73
CA LEU A 360 -8.25 1.27 23.55
C LEU A 360 -9.77 1.29 23.30
N SER A 361 -10.54 2.06 24.08
CA SER A 361 -12.01 2.05 24.04
C SER A 361 -12.62 3.46 24.11
N VAL A 362 -13.95 3.54 24.00
CA VAL A 362 -14.75 4.74 24.24
C VAL A 362 -15.92 4.42 25.18
N GLY A 363 -16.20 5.32 26.11
CA GLY A 363 -17.34 5.23 27.04
C GLY A 363 -18.65 5.79 26.48
N TYR A 364 -18.90 5.67 25.16
CA TYR A 364 -20.08 6.25 24.50
C TYR A 364 -20.47 5.54 23.19
N SER A 365 -21.73 5.70 22.80
CA SER A 365 -22.29 5.35 21.48
C SER A 365 -22.13 6.48 20.45
N LEU A 366 -22.41 6.15 19.17
CA LEU A 366 -22.31 7.09 18.05
C LEU A 366 -23.35 8.22 18.17
N GLU A 367 -24.52 7.86 18.69
CA GLU A 367 -25.67 8.71 18.96
C GLU A 367 -25.39 9.66 20.13
N GLU A 368 -24.71 9.20 21.18
CA GLU A 368 -24.26 10.05 22.29
C GLU A 368 -23.13 10.99 21.87
N TYR A 369 -22.18 10.55 21.04
CA TYR A 369 -21.15 11.40 20.44
C TYR A 369 -21.79 12.55 19.63
N ALA A 370 -22.66 12.22 18.68
CA ALA A 370 -23.35 13.20 17.84
C ALA A 370 -24.20 14.17 18.69
N SER A 371 -24.94 13.64 19.67
CA SER A 371 -25.76 14.44 20.58
C SER A 371 -24.94 15.41 21.42
N ALA A 372 -23.78 14.98 21.96
CA ALA A 372 -22.90 15.84 22.75
C ALA A 372 -22.29 16.97 21.92
N VAL A 373 -21.89 16.70 20.67
CA VAL A 373 -21.37 17.73 19.74
C VAL A 373 -22.45 18.76 19.42
N VAL A 374 -23.63 18.32 18.96
CA VAL A 374 -24.74 19.23 18.61
C VAL A 374 -25.14 20.07 19.82
N GLN A 375 -25.24 19.46 21.01
CA GLN A 375 -25.63 20.15 22.24
C GLN A 375 -24.60 21.21 22.66
N ALA A 376 -23.31 20.89 22.60
CA ALA A 376 -22.24 21.80 22.99
C ALA A 376 -22.17 23.04 22.07
N VAL A 377 -22.26 22.85 20.75
CA VAL A 377 -22.29 23.97 19.79
C VAL A 377 -23.58 24.79 19.96
N ARG A 378 -24.75 24.12 19.96
CA ARG A 378 -26.06 24.77 20.14
C ARG A 378 -26.08 25.66 21.37
N LEU A 379 -25.74 25.10 22.53
CA LEU A 379 -25.86 25.78 23.82
C LEU A 379 -24.97 27.02 23.91
N VAL A 380 -23.91 27.13 23.10
CA VAL A 380 -23.10 28.36 22.99
C VAL A 380 -23.71 29.34 21.99
N CYS A 381 -24.14 28.88 20.82
CA CYS A 381 -24.79 29.72 19.80
C CYS A 381 -26.10 30.37 20.29
N ASP A 382 -27.01 29.58 20.88
CA ASP A 382 -28.26 30.04 21.53
C ASP A 382 -27.97 31.18 22.52
N ARG A 383 -27.01 30.97 23.44
CA ARG A 383 -26.63 31.95 24.48
C ARG A 383 -25.93 33.19 23.95
N ARG A 384 -25.50 33.22 22.69
CA ARG A 384 -24.90 34.38 22.03
C ARG A 384 -25.82 35.01 20.97
N SER A 385 -26.99 34.43 20.71
CA SER A 385 -27.91 34.80 19.63
C SER A 385 -27.23 34.78 18.25
N ILE A 386 -26.38 33.78 18.01
CA ILE A 386 -25.64 33.58 16.77
C ILE A 386 -26.22 32.36 16.02
N LYS A 387 -26.42 32.49 14.71
CA LYS A 387 -26.92 31.41 13.86
C LYS A 387 -26.00 30.18 13.96
N HIS A 388 -26.61 29.01 14.02
CA HIS A 388 -25.90 27.74 14.09
C HIS A 388 -25.00 27.49 12.86
N PRO A 389 -23.73 27.11 13.04
CA PRO A 389 -22.86 26.66 11.94
C PRO A 389 -23.26 25.30 11.37
N VAL A 390 -22.76 24.99 10.18
CA VAL A 390 -22.60 23.60 9.74
C VAL A 390 -21.57 22.93 10.66
N ILE A 391 -21.90 21.73 11.15
CA ILE A 391 -20.98 20.92 11.95
C ILE A 391 -20.24 19.97 11.00
N CYS A 392 -18.91 20.02 11.02
CA CYS A 392 -18.01 19.13 10.29
C CYS A 392 -17.23 18.25 11.27
N SER A 393 -16.88 17.02 10.86
CA SER A 393 -15.92 16.17 11.58
C SER A 393 -15.09 15.32 10.62
N GLU A 394 -13.80 15.17 10.94
CA GLU A 394 -12.83 14.34 10.20
C GLU A 394 -12.76 12.92 10.80
N SER A 395 -13.88 12.20 10.85
CA SER A 395 -14.04 10.96 11.64
C SER A 395 -13.37 9.70 11.04
N GLY A 396 -12.21 9.84 10.38
CA GLY A 396 -11.59 8.83 9.52
C GLY A 396 -11.41 7.44 10.12
N ARG A 397 -10.69 7.31 11.25
CA ARG A 397 -10.44 6.01 11.94
C ARG A 397 -11.76 5.26 12.17
N ALA A 398 -12.76 5.94 12.74
CA ALA A 398 -14.09 5.39 13.02
C ALA A 398 -14.89 4.96 11.78
N ILE A 399 -14.62 5.52 10.61
CA ILE A 399 -15.26 5.13 9.34
C ILE A 399 -14.61 3.86 8.78
N VAL A 400 -13.28 3.81 8.65
CA VAL A 400 -12.61 2.74 7.90
C VAL A 400 -12.16 1.52 8.72
N SER A 401 -11.91 1.62 10.03
CA SER A 401 -11.38 0.48 10.82
C SER A 401 -12.16 -0.83 10.64
N HIS A 402 -13.49 -0.78 10.68
CA HIS A 402 -14.36 -1.97 10.58
C HIS A 402 -14.43 -2.58 9.18
N HIS A 403 -14.02 -1.87 8.13
CA HIS A 403 -14.24 -2.33 6.75
C HIS A 403 -13.19 -3.33 6.25
N SER A 404 -12.13 -3.59 7.04
CA SER A 404 -11.00 -4.41 6.63
C SER A 404 -10.71 -5.49 7.68
N VAL A 405 -10.45 -6.71 7.23
CA VAL A 405 -9.99 -7.83 8.07
C VAL A 405 -8.76 -8.45 7.43
N LEU A 406 -7.67 -8.53 8.19
CA LEU A 406 -6.42 -9.14 7.78
C LEU A 406 -6.42 -10.62 8.19
N ILE A 407 -6.36 -11.53 7.23
CA ILE A 407 -6.35 -12.98 7.41
C ILE A 407 -4.94 -13.52 7.19
N PHE A 408 -4.49 -14.38 8.10
CA PHE A 408 -3.23 -15.11 8.01
C PHE A 408 -3.40 -16.53 8.56
N GLU A 409 -2.46 -17.41 8.23
CA GLU A 409 -2.45 -18.80 8.70
C GLU A 409 -1.34 -19.03 9.73
N ALA A 410 -1.60 -19.88 10.73
CA ALA A 410 -0.56 -20.44 11.57
C ALA A 410 0.02 -21.67 10.87
N VAL A 411 1.31 -21.60 10.55
CA VAL A 411 2.04 -22.60 9.75
C VAL A 411 2.58 -23.73 10.62
N SER A 412 3.02 -23.41 11.83
CA SER A 412 3.45 -24.37 12.84
C SER A 412 3.23 -23.82 14.25
N ALA A 413 3.30 -24.69 15.27
CA ALA A 413 3.22 -24.31 16.66
C ALA A 413 4.28 -25.07 17.45
N SER A 414 5.30 -24.37 17.94
CA SER A 414 6.33 -24.94 18.81
C SER A 414 5.92 -24.80 20.27
N ALA A 415 5.68 -25.93 20.93
CA ALA A 415 5.78 -25.98 22.39
C ALA A 415 7.27 -25.94 22.81
N HIS A 416 7.54 -25.63 24.07
CA HIS A 416 8.73 -26.18 24.73
C HIS A 416 8.49 -27.69 24.92
N GLU A 417 8.86 -28.46 23.90
CA GLU A 417 8.98 -29.92 23.98
C GLU A 417 10.14 -30.25 24.92
N SER A 418 9.82 -30.35 26.21
CA SER A 418 10.73 -30.91 27.20
C SER A 418 11.24 -32.25 26.68
N PRO A 419 12.57 -32.44 26.54
CA PRO A 419 13.11 -33.65 25.96
C PRO A 419 12.63 -34.86 26.77
N SER A 420 12.13 -35.89 26.09
CA SER A 420 11.90 -37.18 26.72
C SER A 420 13.19 -37.62 27.40
N MET A 421 13.12 -37.94 28.71
CA MET A 421 14.28 -38.29 29.54
C MET A 421 15.31 -39.12 28.75
N PRO A 422 16.58 -38.69 28.68
CA PRO A 422 17.53 -39.23 27.73
C PRO A 422 17.64 -40.76 27.84
N SER A 423 17.71 -41.42 26.68
CA SER A 423 17.83 -42.88 26.60
C SER A 423 19.17 -43.40 27.12
N LEU A 424 20.18 -42.52 27.25
CA LEU A 424 21.32 -42.74 28.14
C LEU A 424 20.87 -42.51 29.58
N GLY A 425 20.93 -43.58 30.39
CA GLY A 425 20.41 -43.59 31.76
C GLY A 425 20.96 -42.44 32.62
N TRP A 426 20.03 -41.66 33.17
CA TRP A 426 20.27 -40.51 34.04
C TRP A 426 21.42 -40.63 35.07
N PRO A 427 21.65 -41.77 35.77
CA PRO A 427 22.79 -41.91 36.69
C PRO A 427 24.15 -41.63 36.05
N TYR A 428 24.38 -42.04 34.79
CA TYR A 428 25.64 -41.82 34.08
C TYR A 428 25.91 -40.32 33.85
N ILE A 429 24.85 -39.55 33.59
CA ILE A 429 24.93 -38.10 33.37
C ILE A 429 25.22 -37.38 34.70
N VAL A 430 24.61 -37.81 35.80
CA VAL A 430 24.87 -37.28 37.16
C VAL A 430 26.28 -37.62 37.65
N GLU A 431 26.83 -38.78 37.29
CA GLU A 431 28.25 -39.09 37.51
C GLU A 431 29.16 -38.14 36.72
N GLY A 432 28.75 -37.73 35.51
CA GLY A 432 29.43 -36.75 34.66
C GLY A 432 29.30 -35.27 35.07
N LEU A 433 28.59 -34.93 36.15
CA LEU A 433 28.52 -33.56 36.69
C LEU A 433 29.70 -33.22 37.61
N PRO A 434 30.23 -31.98 37.58
CA PRO A 434 31.17 -31.48 38.58
C PRO A 434 30.62 -31.57 40.01
N ASP A 435 31.49 -31.70 41.02
CA ASP A 435 31.08 -32.01 42.40
C ASP A 435 30.08 -31.01 43.00
N ASP A 436 30.20 -29.72 42.69
CA ASP A 436 29.28 -28.70 43.18
C ASP A 436 27.89 -28.80 42.52
N ALA A 437 27.79 -29.12 41.22
CA ALA A 437 26.51 -29.38 40.57
C ALA A 437 25.90 -30.71 41.05
N ARG A 438 26.75 -31.72 41.28
CA ARG A 438 26.37 -33.01 41.89
C ARG A 438 25.87 -32.83 43.33
N ALA A 439 26.32 -31.82 44.06
CA ALA A 439 25.79 -31.46 45.38
C ALA A 439 24.40 -30.83 45.30
N ASP A 440 24.16 -29.88 44.39
CA ASP A 440 22.83 -29.28 44.18
C ASP A 440 21.82 -30.33 43.71
N TYR A 441 22.22 -31.24 42.81
CA TYR A 441 21.38 -32.38 42.41
C TYR A 441 21.02 -33.28 43.59
N ARG A 442 21.92 -33.51 44.55
CA ARG A 442 21.61 -34.27 45.78
C ARG A 442 20.60 -33.54 46.67
N ASN A 443 20.69 -32.21 46.77
CA ASN A 443 19.71 -31.40 47.52
C ASN A 443 18.32 -31.47 46.87
N LEU A 444 18.28 -31.33 45.54
CA LEU A 444 17.07 -31.48 44.72
C LEU A 444 16.42 -32.86 44.88
N TYR A 445 17.22 -33.93 44.75
CA TYR A 445 16.76 -35.31 44.92
C TYR A 445 16.25 -35.60 46.34
N ALA A 446 16.90 -35.03 47.36
CA ALA A 446 16.46 -35.15 48.75
C ALA A 446 15.14 -34.39 49.02
N ALA A 447 14.94 -33.21 48.44
CA ALA A 447 13.67 -32.47 48.51
C ALA A 447 12.54 -33.25 47.80
N ALA A 448 12.82 -33.80 46.62
CA ALA A 448 11.86 -34.57 45.83
C ALA A 448 11.37 -35.83 46.56
N ILE A 449 12.27 -36.58 47.22
CA ILE A 449 11.91 -37.77 48.03
C ILE A 449 10.95 -37.42 49.18
N LYS A 450 11.07 -36.22 49.76
CA LYS A 450 10.20 -35.78 50.86
C LYS A 450 8.89 -35.12 50.40
N GLY A 451 8.75 -34.77 49.12
CA GLY A 451 7.65 -33.95 48.62
C GLY A 451 7.77 -32.44 48.96
N GLU A 452 8.98 -31.94 49.22
CA GLU A 452 9.22 -30.51 49.51
C GLU A 452 9.18 -29.67 48.21
N TYR A 453 8.00 -29.48 47.62
CA TYR A 453 7.84 -28.90 46.27
C TYR A 453 8.50 -27.54 46.04
N GLU A 454 8.36 -26.59 46.99
CA GLU A 454 9.01 -25.26 46.89
C GLU A 454 10.54 -25.39 46.91
N SER A 455 11.08 -26.29 47.74
CA SER A 455 12.51 -26.60 47.79
C SER A 455 12.98 -27.29 46.51
N CYS A 456 12.14 -28.11 45.87
CA CYS A 456 12.46 -28.72 44.57
C CYS A 456 12.64 -27.65 43.49
N LEU A 457 11.74 -26.66 43.41
CA LEU A 457 11.87 -25.55 42.45
C LEU A 457 13.14 -24.73 42.72
N LEU A 458 13.42 -24.40 43.99
CA LEU A 458 14.61 -23.65 44.39
C LEU A 458 15.92 -24.40 44.06
N TYR A 459 16.02 -25.70 44.37
CA TYR A 459 17.21 -26.50 44.07
C TYR A 459 17.34 -26.81 42.56
N ALA A 460 16.24 -26.85 41.81
CA ALA A 460 16.27 -27.00 40.36
C ALA A 460 16.82 -25.75 39.66
N ASP A 461 16.43 -24.53 40.08
CA ASP A 461 17.04 -23.30 39.57
C ASP A 461 18.52 -23.19 39.98
N GLN A 462 18.87 -23.47 41.25
CA GLN A 462 20.27 -23.46 41.69
C GLN A 462 21.17 -24.41 40.87
N LEU A 463 20.70 -25.64 40.65
CA LEU A 463 21.38 -26.62 39.79
C LEU A 463 21.51 -26.09 38.35
N LYS A 464 20.43 -25.52 37.78
CA LYS A 464 20.42 -24.98 36.42
C LYS A 464 21.38 -23.81 36.26
N GLN A 465 21.37 -22.81 37.15
CA GLN A 465 22.31 -21.69 37.12
C GLN A 465 23.75 -22.17 37.26
N ARG A 466 24.04 -23.11 38.18
CA ARG A 466 25.41 -23.65 38.36
C ARG A 466 25.89 -24.41 37.13
N CYS A 467 25.05 -25.22 36.51
CA CYS A 467 25.40 -25.92 35.27
C CYS A 467 25.57 -24.96 34.08
N ILE A 468 24.76 -23.90 34.00
CA ILE A 468 24.91 -22.83 33.01
C ILE A 468 26.25 -22.08 33.18
N ASP A 469 26.65 -21.76 34.41
CA ASP A 469 27.95 -21.11 34.66
C ASP A 469 29.13 -22.05 34.38
N GLN A 470 29.06 -23.31 34.81
CA GLN A 470 30.07 -24.32 34.49
C GLN A 470 30.17 -24.60 32.97
N PHE A 471 29.08 -24.48 32.22
CA PHE A 471 29.10 -24.53 30.76
C PHE A 471 29.80 -23.32 30.15
N LYS A 472 29.57 -22.08 30.65
CA LYS A 472 30.32 -20.87 30.24
C LYS A 472 31.82 -20.99 30.52
N GLU A 473 32.19 -21.66 31.61
CA GLU A 473 33.59 -21.94 31.99
C GLU A 473 34.22 -23.09 31.19
N GLY A 474 33.41 -23.86 30.43
CA GLY A 474 33.87 -25.06 29.70
C GLY A 474 34.16 -26.27 30.60
N SER A 475 33.70 -26.26 31.86
CA SER A 475 33.84 -27.38 32.82
C SER A 475 32.68 -28.38 32.78
N LEU A 476 31.64 -28.10 31.99
CA LEU A 476 30.45 -28.94 31.80
C LEU A 476 30.08 -29.04 30.31
N GLY A 477 29.71 -30.24 29.83
CA GLY A 477 29.39 -30.53 28.43
C GLY A 477 27.94 -30.21 28.03
N MET A 478 27.69 -30.15 26.72
CA MET A 478 26.35 -29.83 26.19
C MET A 478 25.32 -30.91 26.53
N GLU A 479 25.75 -32.17 26.58
CA GLU A 479 24.95 -33.33 26.95
C GLU A 479 24.50 -33.29 28.41
N GLN A 480 25.39 -32.88 29.33
CA GLN A 480 25.01 -32.63 30.73
C GLN A 480 24.05 -31.44 30.85
N LEU A 481 24.26 -30.35 30.10
CA LEU A 481 23.42 -29.16 30.18
C LEU A 481 21.99 -29.47 29.69
N ALA A 482 21.84 -30.07 28.51
CA ALA A 482 20.54 -30.45 27.94
C ALA A 482 19.78 -31.45 28.83
N ALA A 483 20.51 -32.32 29.54
CA ALA A 483 19.92 -33.25 30.50
C ALA A 483 19.44 -32.53 31.78
N VAL A 484 20.21 -31.58 32.31
CA VAL A 484 19.79 -30.74 33.46
C VAL A 484 18.57 -29.89 33.08
N ASP A 485 18.54 -29.31 31.89
CA ASP A 485 17.37 -28.61 31.36
C ASP A 485 16.14 -29.54 31.29
N GLY A 486 16.29 -30.75 30.74
CA GLY A 486 15.24 -31.76 30.69
C GLY A 486 14.71 -32.18 32.07
N LEU A 487 15.57 -32.24 33.09
CA LEU A 487 15.17 -32.50 34.47
C LEU A 487 14.35 -31.33 35.05
N CYS A 488 14.83 -30.10 34.90
CA CYS A 488 14.14 -28.89 35.39
C CYS A 488 12.76 -28.73 34.75
N ASP A 489 12.66 -28.98 33.44
CA ASP A 489 11.41 -29.03 32.69
C ASP A 489 10.45 -30.12 33.19
N PHE A 490 10.95 -31.35 33.36
CA PHE A 490 10.16 -32.47 33.87
C PHE A 490 9.62 -32.20 35.29
N LEU A 491 10.46 -31.64 36.17
CA LEU A 491 10.06 -31.24 37.52
C LEU A 491 9.01 -30.14 37.49
N SER A 492 9.16 -29.14 36.63
CA SER A 492 8.19 -28.04 36.50
C SER A 492 6.81 -28.57 36.11
N LYS A 493 6.75 -29.52 35.17
CA LYS A 493 5.52 -30.23 34.79
C LYS A 493 4.98 -31.12 35.92
N ALA A 494 5.83 -31.89 36.60
CA ALA A 494 5.44 -32.79 37.68
C ALA A 494 4.90 -32.06 38.93
N ILE A 495 5.36 -30.83 39.18
CA ILE A 495 4.91 -29.96 40.28
C ILE A 495 3.62 -29.19 39.91
N GLY A 496 3.16 -29.26 38.65
CA GLY A 496 1.94 -28.61 38.21
C GLY A 496 2.09 -27.11 37.95
N ALA A 497 3.28 -26.66 37.53
CA ALA A 497 3.43 -25.31 36.98
C ALA A 497 2.50 -25.14 35.76
N ALA A 498 1.96 -23.94 35.57
CA ALA A 498 1.03 -23.67 34.48
C ALA A 498 1.71 -23.90 33.11
N ASP A 499 0.98 -24.57 32.19
CA ASP A 499 1.49 -24.84 30.84
C ASP A 499 1.98 -23.54 30.16
N PRO A 500 3.24 -23.49 29.68
CA PRO A 500 3.76 -22.31 29.01
C PRO A 500 3.01 -22.04 27.70
N ALA A 501 2.84 -20.77 27.36
CA ALA A 501 2.25 -20.39 26.08
C ALA A 501 3.12 -20.92 24.93
N ARG A 502 2.49 -21.60 23.97
CA ARG A 502 3.18 -22.13 22.77
C ARG A 502 3.40 -21.00 21.76
N THR A 503 4.50 -21.03 21.03
CA THR A 503 4.74 -20.07 19.95
C THR A 503 4.11 -20.59 18.66
N TYR A 504 3.09 -19.89 18.16
CA TYR A 504 2.48 -20.15 16.87
C TYR A 504 3.18 -19.29 15.82
N HIS A 505 3.84 -19.93 14.86
CA HIS A 505 4.53 -19.26 13.76
C HIS A 505 3.51 -18.96 12.66
N VAL A 506 3.28 -17.68 12.37
CA VAL A 506 2.22 -17.20 11.47
C VAL A 506 2.77 -16.66 10.16
N ASN A 507 2.04 -16.91 9.06
CA ASN A 507 2.37 -16.48 7.71
C ASN A 507 2.08 -14.97 7.52
N LEU A 508 2.90 -14.13 8.15
CA LEU A 508 2.69 -12.69 8.32
C LEU A 508 4.02 -11.93 8.49
N SER A 509 3.98 -10.62 8.33
CA SER A 509 4.96 -9.68 8.89
C SER A 509 4.24 -8.57 9.66
N VAL A 510 4.57 -8.41 10.95
CA VAL A 510 4.02 -7.39 11.86
C VAL A 510 4.40 -6.00 11.39
N PHE A 511 5.67 -5.77 11.05
CA PHE A 511 6.17 -4.49 10.53
C PHE A 511 5.49 -4.05 9.22
N THR A 512 4.96 -4.99 8.45
CA THR A 512 4.28 -4.73 7.16
C THR A 512 2.76 -4.61 7.30
N SER A 513 2.14 -5.35 8.23
CA SER A 513 0.68 -5.52 8.28
C SER A 513 0.01 -5.11 9.59
N VAL A 514 0.80 -4.84 10.65
CA VAL A 514 0.34 -4.38 11.97
C VAL A 514 1.28 -3.30 12.57
N PRO A 515 1.66 -2.25 11.82
CA PRO A 515 2.63 -1.26 12.28
C PRO A 515 2.21 -0.44 13.52
N ASP A 516 0.92 -0.17 13.78
CA ASP A 516 0.52 0.57 15.01
C ASP A 516 0.78 -0.31 16.28
N PHE A 517 0.76 -1.65 16.18
CA PHE A 517 1.11 -2.54 17.31
C PHE A 517 2.58 -2.39 17.70
N TRP A 518 3.49 -2.49 16.72
CA TRP A 518 4.93 -2.34 16.94
C TRP A 518 5.31 -0.90 17.30
N GLY A 519 4.71 0.10 16.64
CA GLY A 519 5.11 1.50 16.75
C GLY A 519 4.55 2.24 17.97
N ILE A 520 3.34 1.88 18.45
CA ILE A 520 2.64 2.60 19.53
C ILE A 520 1.90 1.71 20.54
N ASP A 521 2.18 0.40 20.60
CA ASP A 521 1.51 -0.58 21.48
C ASP A 521 -0.02 -0.74 21.24
N GLN A 522 -0.52 -0.35 20.06
CA GLN A 522 -1.94 -0.47 19.71
C GLN A 522 -2.36 -1.95 19.62
N LEU A 523 -3.32 -2.36 20.46
CA LEU A 523 -3.87 -3.71 20.39
C LEU A 523 -5.04 -3.79 19.40
N PHE A 524 -5.12 -4.92 18.69
CA PHE A 524 -6.21 -5.27 17.78
C PHE A 524 -6.86 -6.58 18.22
N PRO A 525 -8.17 -6.78 17.98
CA PRO A 525 -8.79 -8.09 18.12
C PRO A 525 -8.19 -9.08 17.11
N ILE A 526 -7.51 -10.11 17.62
CA ILE A 526 -6.98 -11.23 16.84
C ILE A 526 -7.65 -12.50 17.36
N VAL A 527 -8.35 -13.22 16.48
CA VAL A 527 -9.12 -14.43 16.81
C VAL A 527 -9.02 -15.49 15.71
N PRO A 528 -9.23 -16.79 16.02
CA PRO A 528 -9.45 -17.80 15.00
C PRO A 528 -10.72 -17.47 14.21
N ILE A 529 -10.70 -17.62 12.87
CA ILE A 529 -11.91 -17.35 12.05
C ILE A 529 -12.82 -18.58 11.86
N HIS A 530 -12.36 -19.74 12.32
CA HIS A 530 -13.05 -21.04 12.26
C HIS A 530 -12.72 -21.90 13.49
N ARG A 531 -13.39 -23.05 13.64
CA ARG A 531 -13.34 -23.95 14.82
C ARG A 531 -13.90 -23.32 16.10
N LEU A 532 -14.66 -22.23 16.03
CA LEU A 532 -15.23 -21.57 17.21
C LEU A 532 -16.42 -22.34 17.83
N ASP A 533 -16.84 -23.44 17.22
CA ASP A 533 -17.67 -24.52 17.79
C ASP A 533 -16.88 -25.44 18.74
N GLN A 534 -15.54 -25.42 18.66
CA GLN A 534 -14.62 -26.25 19.44
C GLN A 534 -13.97 -25.44 20.57
N ARG A 535 -13.53 -26.13 21.61
CA ARG A 535 -12.84 -25.50 22.74
C ARG A 535 -11.35 -25.34 22.40
N PRO A 536 -10.76 -24.14 22.53
CA PRO A 536 -9.31 -23.97 22.43
C PRO A 536 -8.60 -24.74 23.55
N SER A 537 -7.61 -25.55 23.18
CA SER A 537 -6.86 -26.45 24.07
C SER A 537 -5.50 -25.91 24.50
N ALA A 538 -4.98 -24.87 23.83
CA ALA A 538 -3.69 -24.26 24.12
C ALA A 538 -3.82 -22.76 24.44
N LYS A 539 -2.80 -22.22 25.13
CA LYS A 539 -2.47 -20.79 25.12
C LYS A 539 -1.30 -20.58 24.15
N GLY A 540 -1.27 -19.47 23.43
CA GLY A 540 -0.14 -19.16 22.56
C GLY A 540 0.14 -17.68 22.37
N ILE A 541 1.39 -17.40 21.99
CA ILE A 541 1.84 -16.12 21.41
C ILE A 541 2.03 -16.32 19.90
N LEU A 542 1.98 -15.23 19.13
CA LEU A 542 2.22 -15.29 17.69
C LEU A 542 3.64 -14.80 17.38
N SER A 543 4.39 -15.56 16.58
CA SER A 543 5.67 -15.13 16.00
C SER A 543 5.49 -15.03 14.48
N ASP A 544 5.95 -13.95 13.88
CA ASP A 544 5.85 -13.74 12.43
C ASP A 544 7.00 -14.42 11.66
N LEU A 545 7.13 -14.15 10.35
CA LEU A 545 8.16 -14.75 9.49
C LEU A 545 9.50 -14.00 9.47
N THR A 546 9.62 -12.88 10.19
CA THR A 546 10.85 -12.08 10.19
C THR A 546 11.93 -12.73 11.07
N CYS A 547 13.18 -12.29 10.91
CA CYS A 547 14.28 -12.71 11.76
C CYS A 547 14.53 -11.77 12.95
N ASP A 548 13.60 -10.83 13.19
CA ASP A 548 13.68 -9.83 14.24
C ASP A 548 12.87 -10.30 15.46
N SER A 549 13.42 -10.14 16.66
CA SER A 549 12.75 -10.55 17.91
C SER A 549 11.52 -9.71 18.26
N ASP A 550 11.36 -8.54 17.63
CA ASP A 550 10.17 -7.69 17.74
C ASP A 550 9.05 -8.12 16.78
N GLY A 551 9.31 -9.07 15.86
CA GLY A 551 8.34 -9.70 14.94
C GLY A 551 7.37 -10.66 15.63
N LYS A 552 6.72 -10.22 16.71
CA LYS A 552 5.86 -11.05 17.57
C LYS A 552 4.65 -10.29 18.09
N ILE A 553 3.61 -11.02 18.45
CA ILE A 553 2.42 -10.50 19.16
C ILE A 553 2.28 -11.31 20.45
N ASP A 554 2.64 -10.69 21.57
CA ASP A 554 2.61 -11.25 22.93
C ASP A 554 1.73 -10.43 23.90
N LYS A 555 0.93 -9.48 23.38
CA LYS A 555 -0.08 -8.71 24.10
C LYS A 555 -1.43 -8.81 23.36
N PHE A 556 -2.50 -9.15 24.07
CA PHE A 556 -3.83 -9.35 23.49
C PHE A 556 -4.94 -8.60 24.24
N ILE A 557 -6.10 -8.48 23.60
CA ILE A 557 -7.26 -7.70 24.06
C ILE A 557 -7.71 -8.09 25.48
N GLY A 558 -7.48 -7.18 26.43
CA GLY A 558 -7.72 -7.38 27.87
C GLY A 558 -6.46 -7.37 28.73
N GLY A 559 -5.27 -7.20 28.15
CA GLY A 559 -3.99 -7.25 28.87
C GLY A 559 -3.45 -8.67 29.05
N GLU A 560 -3.99 -9.64 28.30
CA GLU A 560 -3.53 -11.03 28.31
C GLU A 560 -2.21 -11.17 27.56
N SER A 561 -1.25 -11.91 28.14
CA SER A 561 0.05 -12.20 27.50
C SER A 561 0.03 -13.42 26.57
N SER A 562 -1.14 -13.99 26.32
CA SER A 562 -1.34 -15.13 25.41
C SER A 562 -2.80 -15.24 24.96
N LEU A 563 -3.01 -15.73 23.75
CA LEU A 563 -4.32 -15.96 23.15
C LEU A 563 -4.71 -17.44 23.32
N PRO A 564 -5.96 -17.77 23.72
CA PRO A 564 -6.48 -19.13 23.64
C PRO A 564 -6.57 -19.59 22.18
N LEU A 565 -6.01 -20.74 21.86
CA LEU A 565 -5.92 -21.28 20.50
C LEU A 565 -6.18 -22.78 20.45
N HIS A 566 -6.57 -23.27 19.28
CA HIS A 566 -6.69 -24.69 18.97
C HIS A 566 -5.34 -25.28 18.58
N GLU A 567 -5.16 -26.58 18.80
CA GLU A 567 -3.97 -27.29 18.33
C GLU A 567 -3.96 -27.50 16.82
N LEU A 568 -2.76 -27.47 16.24
CA LEU A 568 -2.52 -27.73 14.82
C LEU A 568 -2.49 -29.24 14.57
N GLU A 569 -3.68 -29.85 14.51
CA GLU A 569 -3.85 -31.25 14.11
C GLU A 569 -3.30 -31.47 12.70
N GLY A 570 -2.49 -32.53 12.55
CA GLY A 570 -1.54 -32.68 11.44
C GLY A 570 -2.14 -32.54 10.04
N GLY A 571 -1.84 -31.41 9.38
CA GLY A 571 -2.18 -31.13 7.98
C GLY A 571 -3.36 -30.17 7.76
N GLY A 572 -4.08 -29.76 8.80
CA GLY A 572 -5.17 -28.78 8.69
C GLY A 572 -4.68 -27.33 8.71
N ARG A 573 -5.03 -26.51 7.71
CA ARG A 573 -4.74 -25.06 7.74
C ARG A 573 -5.56 -24.36 8.82
N TYR A 574 -4.89 -23.67 9.74
CA TYR A 574 -5.51 -22.92 10.82
C TYR A 574 -5.39 -21.42 10.55
N TYR A 575 -6.51 -20.71 10.55
CA TYR A 575 -6.60 -19.32 10.09
C TYR A 575 -7.02 -18.39 11.23
N LEU A 576 -6.29 -17.29 11.38
CA LEU A 576 -6.59 -16.21 12.29
C LEU A 576 -6.97 -14.96 11.48
N GLY A 577 -7.78 -14.11 12.09
CA GLY A 577 -8.16 -12.81 11.56
C GLY A 577 -7.80 -11.72 12.57
N MET A 578 -7.16 -10.66 12.09
CA MET A 578 -7.04 -9.38 12.80
C MET A 578 -8.12 -8.42 12.30
N PHE A 579 -8.87 -7.85 13.24
CA PHE A 579 -10.01 -6.99 12.97
C PHE A 579 -9.71 -5.53 13.36
N LEU A 580 -10.52 -4.59 12.87
CA LEU A 580 -10.45 -3.15 13.16
C LEU A 580 -9.20 -2.41 12.62
N GLY A 581 -8.29 -3.12 11.94
CA GLY A 581 -7.08 -2.58 11.29
C GLY A 581 -7.28 -1.86 9.95
N GLY A 582 -8.52 -1.52 9.56
CA GLY A 582 -8.79 -0.79 8.30
C GLY A 582 -8.36 0.68 8.26
N ALA A 583 -7.76 1.19 9.35
CA ALA A 583 -7.18 2.52 9.47
C ALA A 583 -5.68 2.41 9.77
N TYR A 584 -4.87 3.26 9.14
CA TYR A 584 -3.42 3.41 9.30
C TYR A 584 -2.54 2.22 8.88
N GLU A 585 -2.88 0.97 9.21
CA GLU A 585 -1.98 -0.19 8.98
C GLU A 585 -1.49 -0.30 7.53
N GLU A 586 -2.41 -0.23 6.56
CA GLU A 586 -2.11 -0.32 5.11
C GLU A 586 -1.25 0.86 4.60
N ALA A 587 -1.22 1.99 5.32
CA ALA A 587 -0.50 3.22 4.93
C ALA A 587 0.84 3.40 5.65
N LEU A 588 1.06 2.69 6.77
CA LEU A 588 2.28 2.73 7.57
C LEU A 588 3.17 1.48 7.39
N GLY A 589 2.66 0.43 6.75
CA GLY A 589 3.37 -0.84 6.56
C GLY A 589 4.71 -0.71 5.84
N GLY A 590 5.78 -1.22 6.47
CA GLY A 590 7.13 -1.26 5.90
C GLY A 590 7.43 -2.55 5.14
N VAL A 591 8.58 -2.60 4.45
CA VAL A 591 9.10 -3.80 3.77
C VAL A 591 10.25 -4.47 4.55
N HIS A 592 10.05 -4.66 5.86
CA HIS A 592 11.02 -5.37 6.71
C HIS A 592 11.26 -6.79 6.17
N ASN A 593 12.51 -7.25 6.15
CA ASN A 593 12.94 -8.50 5.49
C ASN A 593 12.45 -8.69 4.03
N LEU A 594 12.10 -7.61 3.34
CA LEU A 594 11.49 -7.62 2.00
C LEU A 594 10.14 -8.35 1.92
N PHE A 595 9.40 -8.44 3.03
CA PHE A 595 7.98 -8.80 2.98
C PHE A 595 7.17 -7.65 2.38
N GLY A 596 6.47 -7.92 1.28
CA GLY A 596 5.54 -6.98 0.65
C GLY A 596 4.18 -6.96 1.33
N GLY A 597 3.27 -6.10 0.88
CA GLY A 597 1.90 -6.06 1.39
C GLY A 597 1.12 -7.38 1.17
N PRO A 598 0.07 -7.66 1.97
CA PRO A 598 -0.83 -8.79 1.74
C PRO A 598 -1.51 -8.78 0.36
N SER A 599 -2.04 -9.93 -0.07
CA SER A 599 -3.07 -9.99 -1.10
C SER A 599 -4.30 -9.19 -0.67
N VAL A 600 -5.02 -8.57 -1.61
CA VAL A 600 -6.22 -7.76 -1.30
C VAL A 600 -7.42 -8.23 -2.10
N VAL A 601 -8.53 -8.51 -1.42
CA VAL A 601 -9.83 -8.81 -2.06
C VAL A 601 -10.91 -7.86 -1.58
N ARG A 602 -11.82 -7.52 -2.49
CA ARG A 602 -13.00 -6.69 -2.24
C ARG A 602 -14.24 -7.58 -2.33
N VAL A 603 -14.98 -7.69 -1.23
CA VAL A 603 -16.14 -8.60 -1.12
C VAL A 603 -17.40 -7.80 -0.80
N SER A 604 -18.39 -7.90 -1.68
CA SER A 604 -19.72 -7.30 -1.47
C SER A 604 -20.78 -8.36 -1.21
N GLN A 605 -21.85 -7.98 -0.52
CA GLN A 605 -23.05 -8.81 -0.40
C GLN A 605 -23.66 -9.07 -1.78
N SER A 606 -24.20 -10.27 -1.99
CA SER A 606 -24.97 -10.60 -3.19
C SER A 606 -25.99 -11.69 -2.89
N ASP A 607 -27.05 -11.78 -3.68
CA ASP A 607 -28.09 -12.80 -3.55
C ASP A 607 -27.68 -14.18 -4.14
N GLY A 608 -26.38 -14.34 -4.43
CA GLY A 608 -25.80 -15.60 -4.91
C GLY A 608 -25.72 -16.69 -3.82
N PRO A 609 -25.40 -17.94 -4.20
CA PRO A 609 -25.44 -19.12 -3.31
C PRO A 609 -24.40 -19.12 -2.16
N HIS A 610 -23.59 -18.07 -2.05
CA HIS A 610 -22.63 -17.88 -0.97
C HIS A 610 -22.90 -16.62 -0.14
N SER A 611 -23.95 -15.86 -0.46
CA SER A 611 -24.29 -14.54 0.12
C SER A 611 -23.32 -13.40 -0.22
N PHE A 612 -22.26 -13.65 -0.99
CA PHE A 612 -21.25 -12.66 -1.39
C PHE A 612 -20.73 -12.85 -2.82
N ALA A 613 -20.17 -11.77 -3.37
CA ALA A 613 -19.39 -11.77 -4.61
C ALA A 613 -18.02 -11.13 -4.37
N VAL A 614 -16.95 -11.75 -4.88
CA VAL A 614 -15.62 -11.12 -4.96
C VAL A 614 -15.64 -10.15 -6.14
N THR A 615 -15.70 -8.86 -5.86
CA THR A 615 -15.81 -7.79 -6.89
C THR A 615 -14.43 -7.31 -7.38
N ARG A 616 -13.36 -7.59 -6.62
CA ARG A 616 -11.97 -7.40 -7.02
C ARG A 616 -11.08 -8.38 -6.27
N ALA A 617 -10.04 -8.88 -6.93
CA ALA A 617 -8.93 -9.59 -6.29
C ALA A 617 -7.62 -9.05 -6.87
N VAL A 618 -6.63 -8.81 -6.01
CA VAL A 618 -5.31 -8.29 -6.35
C VAL A 618 -4.29 -9.12 -5.54
N PRO A 619 -3.32 -9.80 -6.17
CA PRO A 619 -2.26 -10.47 -5.43
C PRO A 619 -1.37 -9.45 -4.70
N GLY A 620 -0.75 -9.86 -3.60
CA GLY A 620 0.27 -9.04 -2.94
C GLY A 620 1.53 -8.90 -3.84
N PRO A 621 2.41 -7.93 -3.57
CA PRO A 621 3.63 -7.72 -4.35
C PRO A 621 4.50 -8.98 -4.38
N SER A 622 4.97 -9.35 -5.57
CA SER A 622 5.91 -10.46 -5.73
C SER A 622 7.30 -10.12 -5.17
N CYS A 623 8.15 -11.13 -5.00
CA CYS A 623 9.57 -10.93 -4.68
C CYS A 623 10.23 -9.96 -5.66
N GLY A 624 9.92 -10.05 -6.96
CA GLY A 624 10.39 -9.11 -7.97
C GLY A 624 9.90 -7.68 -7.74
N ASP A 625 8.64 -7.49 -7.34
CA ASP A 625 8.09 -6.16 -7.09
C ASP A 625 8.74 -5.50 -5.86
N VAL A 626 8.94 -6.24 -4.77
CA VAL A 626 9.64 -5.71 -3.59
C VAL A 626 11.13 -5.44 -3.86
N LEU A 627 11.77 -6.27 -4.71
CA LEU A 627 13.14 -6.00 -5.18
C LEU A 627 13.22 -4.70 -6.01
N ARG A 628 12.22 -4.39 -6.85
CA ARG A 628 12.17 -3.11 -7.58
C ARG A 628 11.96 -1.90 -6.66
N VAL A 629 11.23 -2.05 -5.54
CA VAL A 629 11.16 -1.00 -4.49
C VAL A 629 12.55 -0.68 -3.93
N MET A 630 13.42 -1.70 -3.81
CA MET A 630 14.81 -1.55 -3.38
C MET A 630 15.79 -1.21 -4.52
N GLN A 631 15.30 -0.75 -5.67
CA GLN A 631 16.09 -0.35 -6.85
C GLN A 631 16.91 -1.48 -7.49
N HIS A 632 16.49 -2.74 -7.32
CA HIS A 632 17.01 -3.85 -8.12
C HIS A 632 16.22 -4.05 -9.42
N GLU A 633 16.84 -4.74 -10.38
CA GLU A 633 16.25 -5.19 -11.64
C GLU A 633 16.08 -6.72 -11.59
N PRO A 634 14.92 -7.27 -11.18
CA PRO A 634 14.68 -8.71 -11.06
C PRO A 634 14.99 -9.51 -12.33
N GLU A 635 14.77 -8.90 -13.48
CA GLU A 635 15.00 -9.47 -14.80
C GLU A 635 16.51 -9.73 -15.02
N LEU A 636 17.36 -8.76 -14.67
CA LEU A 636 18.83 -8.89 -14.72
C LEU A 636 19.35 -9.83 -13.63
N MET A 637 18.73 -9.85 -12.45
CA MET A 637 19.04 -10.83 -11.39
C MET A 637 18.72 -12.26 -11.84
N PHE A 638 17.59 -12.47 -12.52
CA PHE A 638 17.20 -13.77 -13.07
C PHE A 638 18.18 -14.24 -14.16
N GLU A 639 18.50 -13.40 -15.14
CA GLU A 639 19.52 -13.70 -16.17
C GLU A 639 20.86 -14.07 -15.54
N THR A 640 21.31 -13.34 -14.52
CA THR A 640 22.56 -13.62 -13.79
C THR A 640 22.52 -14.99 -13.08
N LEU A 641 21.41 -15.30 -12.40
CA LEU A 641 21.25 -16.58 -11.69
C LEU A 641 21.08 -17.77 -12.64
N LYS A 642 20.42 -17.56 -13.78
CA LYS A 642 20.26 -18.54 -14.87
C LYS A 642 21.60 -18.87 -15.52
N HIS A 643 22.39 -17.86 -15.93
CA HIS A 643 23.75 -18.08 -16.42
C HIS A 643 24.61 -18.81 -15.38
N ARG A 644 24.46 -18.49 -14.09
CA ARG A 644 25.17 -19.20 -13.02
C ARG A 644 24.72 -20.65 -12.81
N ALA A 645 23.46 -20.97 -13.08
CA ALA A 645 22.98 -22.35 -13.12
C ALA A 645 23.57 -23.12 -14.31
N GLU A 646 23.62 -22.49 -15.49
CA GLU A 646 24.24 -23.02 -16.71
C GLU A 646 25.76 -23.25 -16.56
N GLU A 647 26.47 -22.42 -15.78
CA GLU A 647 27.89 -22.62 -15.42
C GLU A 647 28.13 -23.79 -14.45
N CYS A 648 27.15 -24.15 -13.62
CA CYS A 648 27.33 -25.08 -12.51
C CYS A 648 26.92 -26.54 -12.82
N GLU A 649 26.23 -26.80 -13.92
CA GLU A 649 25.94 -28.17 -14.36
C GLU A 649 27.00 -28.67 -15.36
N ASP A 650 27.81 -29.65 -14.95
CA ASP A 650 28.80 -30.33 -15.79
C ASP A 650 28.14 -31.19 -16.90
N GLY A 651 27.56 -30.52 -17.90
CA GLY A 651 27.44 -30.99 -19.28
C GLY A 651 26.45 -32.13 -19.59
N ASN A 652 25.53 -32.52 -18.70
CA ASN A 652 24.74 -33.74 -18.93
C ASN A 652 23.24 -33.75 -18.52
N SER A 653 22.59 -32.61 -18.23
CA SER A 653 21.13 -32.58 -18.05
C SER A 653 20.46 -31.22 -18.35
N MET A 654 20.31 -30.88 -19.62
CA MET A 654 19.57 -29.68 -20.08
C MET A 654 18.15 -29.56 -19.49
N ALA A 655 17.53 -30.69 -19.10
CA ALA A 655 16.23 -30.72 -18.43
C ALA A 655 16.30 -30.29 -16.95
N ALA A 656 17.41 -30.53 -16.26
CA ALA A 656 17.62 -30.08 -14.88
C ALA A 656 17.91 -28.57 -14.84
N THR A 657 18.77 -28.07 -15.73
CA THR A 657 19.02 -26.63 -15.91
C THR A 657 17.72 -25.88 -16.20
N ALA A 658 16.89 -26.39 -17.13
CA ALA A 658 15.59 -25.80 -17.45
C ALA A 658 14.58 -25.84 -16.28
N ALA A 659 14.57 -26.92 -15.48
CA ALA A 659 13.72 -27.01 -14.29
C ALA A 659 14.17 -26.04 -13.19
N LEU A 660 15.48 -25.89 -12.98
CA LEU A 660 16.07 -24.93 -12.04
C LEU A 660 15.76 -23.48 -12.47
N ALA A 661 15.98 -23.12 -13.74
CA ALA A 661 15.61 -21.82 -14.27
C ALA A 661 14.10 -21.54 -14.13
N SER A 662 13.24 -22.52 -14.43
CA SER A 662 11.78 -22.41 -14.23
C SER A 662 11.40 -22.20 -12.76
N SER A 663 12.14 -22.81 -11.82
CA SER A 663 11.91 -22.61 -10.39
C SER A 663 12.41 -21.25 -9.90
N LEU A 664 13.56 -20.77 -10.40
CA LEU A 664 14.09 -19.44 -10.11
C LEU A 664 13.13 -18.34 -10.58
N ALA A 665 12.63 -18.44 -11.82
CA ALA A 665 11.63 -17.51 -12.36
C ALA A 665 10.37 -17.47 -11.49
N ARG A 666 9.85 -18.65 -11.08
CA ARG A 666 8.69 -18.74 -10.18
C ARG A 666 8.93 -18.04 -8.84
N SER A 667 10.14 -18.12 -8.27
CA SER A 667 10.48 -17.42 -7.02
C SER A 667 10.42 -15.90 -7.15
N PHE A 668 10.72 -15.32 -8.32
CA PHE A 668 10.55 -13.88 -8.55
C PHE A 668 9.08 -13.45 -8.68
N HIS A 669 8.19 -14.35 -9.14
CA HIS A 669 6.76 -14.05 -9.32
C HIS A 669 5.85 -14.42 -8.13
N ASN A 670 6.30 -15.28 -7.22
CA ASN A 670 5.61 -15.54 -5.96
C ASN A 670 5.66 -14.33 -5.01
N MET A 671 4.73 -14.24 -4.07
CA MET A 671 4.89 -13.36 -2.89
C MET A 671 6.05 -13.88 -2.01
N PRO A 672 6.71 -13.01 -1.22
CA PRO A 672 7.82 -13.40 -0.32
C PRO A 672 7.39 -14.26 0.89
N TYR A 673 6.07 -14.44 1.08
CA TYR A 673 5.46 -15.21 2.17
C TYR A 673 5.54 -16.73 1.95
N LEU A 674 5.27 -17.51 3.00
CA LEU A 674 5.36 -18.97 2.90
C LEU A 674 4.22 -19.55 2.05
N VAL A 675 4.57 -20.49 1.18
CA VAL A 675 3.58 -21.24 0.38
C VAL A 675 3.30 -22.57 1.08
N CYS A 676 2.14 -22.69 1.72
CA CYS A 676 1.71 -23.93 2.40
C CYS A 676 1.35 -25.05 1.40
N ILE A 677 2.36 -25.81 0.96
CA ILE A 677 2.23 -27.02 0.12
C ILE A 677 1.99 -28.24 1.02
N PRO A 678 0.95 -29.06 0.79
CA PRO A 678 0.75 -30.31 1.51
C PRO A 678 1.89 -31.31 1.25
N ASN A 679 2.56 -31.76 2.33
CA ASN A 679 3.57 -32.83 2.36
C ASN A 679 4.66 -32.76 1.27
N CYS A 680 5.67 -31.92 1.50
CA CYS A 680 6.93 -31.90 0.75
C CYS A 680 7.78 -33.16 1.03
N ALA A 681 7.36 -34.31 0.47
CA ALA A 681 8.06 -35.60 0.56
C ALA A 681 7.91 -36.49 -0.69
N CYS A 682 6.77 -36.43 -1.42
CA CYS A 682 6.47 -37.37 -2.52
C CYS A 682 6.39 -36.72 -3.92
N LEU A 683 5.91 -35.48 -4.03
CA LEU A 683 5.50 -34.91 -5.33
C LEU A 683 6.64 -34.70 -6.34
N LEU A 684 7.89 -34.54 -5.89
CA LEU A 684 9.07 -34.44 -6.76
C LEU A 684 9.31 -35.69 -7.64
N ALA A 685 8.68 -36.83 -7.34
CA ALA A 685 8.80 -38.07 -8.10
C ALA A 685 7.58 -38.39 -9.00
N GLU A 686 6.39 -37.89 -8.67
CA GLU A 686 5.13 -38.32 -9.29
C GLU A 686 4.56 -37.30 -10.28
N GLU A 687 4.64 -36.00 -10.02
CA GLU A 687 4.17 -34.97 -10.98
C GLU A 687 4.93 -35.01 -12.31
N VAL A 688 6.17 -35.52 -12.31
CA VAL A 688 7.01 -35.69 -13.51
C VAL A 688 6.53 -36.85 -14.40
N LYS A 689 5.65 -37.73 -13.91
CA LYS A 689 5.16 -38.92 -14.65
C LYS A 689 3.71 -38.81 -15.12
N GLU A 690 2.78 -38.30 -14.32
CA GLU A 690 1.37 -38.24 -14.75
C GLU A 690 0.99 -36.98 -15.55
N ASN A 691 1.75 -35.87 -15.46
CA ASN A 691 1.48 -34.68 -16.29
C ASN A 691 1.89 -34.81 -17.77
N LYS A 692 2.29 -36.00 -18.25
CA LYS A 692 2.49 -36.25 -19.69
C LYS A 692 1.16 -36.52 -20.40
N GLY A 693 0.41 -35.43 -20.61
CA GLY A 693 -0.66 -35.36 -21.60
C GLY A 693 -2.08 -35.46 -21.05
N LYS A 694 -2.51 -34.48 -20.23
CA LYS A 694 -3.94 -34.21 -19.98
C LYS A 694 -4.33 -32.79 -19.50
N TYR A 695 -3.50 -31.79 -19.80
CA TYR A 695 -3.82 -30.35 -19.61
C TYR A 695 -3.67 -29.50 -20.89
N PHE A 696 -3.50 -30.13 -22.05
CA PHE A 696 -3.52 -29.49 -23.38
C PHE A 696 -4.33 -30.36 -24.35
N ASP A 697 -5.64 -30.37 -24.18
CA ASP A 697 -6.59 -30.67 -25.26
C ASP A 697 -7.83 -29.78 -25.08
N GLY A 698 -8.21 -29.06 -26.14
CA GLY A 698 -8.98 -27.81 -26.06
C GLY A 698 -8.08 -26.58 -26.29
N TYR A 699 -8.06 -26.12 -27.54
CA TYR A 699 -7.17 -25.07 -28.09
C TYR A 699 -5.68 -25.46 -28.09
N GLY A 700 -5.28 -26.19 -29.14
CA GLY A 700 -3.88 -26.58 -29.37
C GLY A 700 -3.00 -25.39 -29.77
N TYR A 701 -2.19 -24.89 -28.83
CA TYR A 701 -1.18 -23.88 -29.09
C TYR A 701 0.18 -24.53 -29.38
N HIS A 702 0.54 -24.61 -30.66
CA HIS A 702 1.86 -25.03 -31.14
C HIS A 702 2.50 -23.90 -31.94
N GLY A 703 3.27 -23.04 -31.28
CA GLY A 703 3.99 -21.95 -31.94
C GLY A 703 4.96 -21.24 -31.00
N THR A 704 6.12 -20.85 -31.54
CA THR A 704 7.17 -20.07 -30.84
C THR A 704 6.92 -18.56 -30.91
N SER A 705 5.67 -18.16 -31.06
CA SER A 705 5.23 -16.78 -31.25
C SER A 705 3.79 -16.63 -30.77
N PHE A 706 3.45 -15.44 -30.27
CA PHE A 706 2.08 -15.08 -29.95
C PHE A 706 1.35 -14.78 -31.26
N GLU A 707 0.31 -15.54 -31.55
CA GLU A 707 -0.63 -15.29 -32.64
C GLU A 707 -2.01 -15.70 -32.14
N GLN A 708 -2.98 -14.78 -32.18
CA GLN A 708 -4.31 -14.96 -31.61
C GLN A 708 -5.34 -14.06 -32.31
N THR A 709 -6.57 -14.56 -32.49
CA THR A 709 -7.70 -13.75 -32.98
C THR A 709 -8.53 -13.20 -31.82
N TYR A 710 -8.93 -11.93 -31.92
CA TYR A 710 -9.79 -11.22 -30.97
C TYR A 710 -10.89 -10.46 -31.69
N ARG A 711 -11.98 -10.12 -30.98
CA ARG A 711 -12.97 -9.15 -31.47
C ARG A 711 -12.53 -7.73 -31.17
N CYS A 712 -12.53 -6.85 -32.17
CA CYS A 712 -12.17 -5.44 -31.99
C CYS A 712 -13.37 -4.55 -31.69
N TYR A 713 -13.20 -3.64 -30.72
CA TYR A 713 -14.16 -2.59 -30.40
C TYR A 713 -13.46 -1.23 -30.30
N PRO A 714 -14.14 -0.10 -30.58
CA PRO A 714 -13.53 1.23 -30.47
C PRO A 714 -13.33 1.62 -29.00
N ALA A 715 -12.31 2.43 -28.73
CA ALA A 715 -11.92 2.85 -27.38
C ALA A 715 -12.99 3.65 -26.60
N SER A 716 -14.04 4.12 -27.29
CA SER A 716 -15.24 4.70 -26.69
C SER A 716 -15.97 3.77 -25.72
N PHE A 717 -15.91 2.45 -25.92
CA PHE A 717 -16.60 1.45 -25.09
C PHE A 717 -16.04 1.32 -23.65
N ILE A 718 -14.86 1.90 -23.39
CA ILE A 718 -14.14 1.77 -22.10
C ILE A 718 -13.80 3.12 -21.46
N GLU A 719 -14.46 4.21 -21.89
CA GLU A 719 -14.32 5.57 -21.34
C GLU A 719 -12.87 6.10 -21.24
N LYS A 720 -11.96 5.65 -22.11
CA LYS A 720 -10.54 6.06 -22.16
C LYS A 720 -10.21 6.90 -23.40
N PRO A 721 -10.64 8.17 -23.47
CA PRO A 721 -10.45 9.03 -24.65
C PRO A 721 -8.98 9.30 -25.01
N GLN A 722 -8.03 9.08 -24.09
CA GLN A 722 -6.60 9.19 -24.37
C GLN A 722 -6.10 8.18 -25.42
N ILE A 723 -6.77 7.04 -25.59
CA ILE A 723 -6.38 5.99 -26.55
C ILE A 723 -6.46 6.51 -27.99
N GLU A 724 -7.46 7.34 -28.29
CA GLU A 724 -7.64 7.97 -29.61
C GLU A 724 -6.48 8.89 -30.04
N SER A 725 -5.50 9.16 -29.17
CA SER A 725 -4.36 10.03 -29.44
C SER A 725 -3.04 9.32 -29.73
N GLY A 726 -3.04 7.98 -29.82
CA GLY A 726 -1.87 7.13 -30.08
C GLY A 726 -2.23 5.85 -30.86
N ASP A 727 -1.25 4.94 -31.01
CA ASP A 727 -1.39 3.66 -31.72
C ASP A 727 -1.60 2.45 -30.79
N LYS A 728 -1.95 2.67 -29.53
CA LYS A 728 -1.87 1.63 -28.49
C LYS A 728 -3.21 0.99 -28.21
N ILE A 729 -3.29 -0.32 -28.36
CA ILE A 729 -4.50 -1.12 -28.08
C ILE A 729 -4.55 -1.54 -26.60
N ILE A 730 -5.73 -1.94 -26.12
CA ILE A 730 -5.91 -2.62 -24.84
C ILE A 730 -6.31 -4.07 -25.10
N MET A 731 -5.60 -5.00 -24.46
CA MET A 731 -5.72 -6.46 -24.62
C MET A 731 -6.25 -7.12 -23.35
N PRO A 732 -6.69 -8.39 -23.36
CA PRO A 732 -7.18 -9.04 -22.14
C PRO A 732 -6.02 -9.60 -21.30
N PRO A 733 -6.24 -9.86 -19.99
CA PRO A 733 -5.22 -10.44 -19.10
C PRO A 733 -4.59 -11.73 -19.63
N SER A 734 -5.36 -12.65 -20.23
CA SER A 734 -4.81 -13.89 -20.82
C SER A 734 -3.77 -13.65 -21.92
N ALA A 735 -3.82 -12.49 -22.60
CA ALA A 735 -2.80 -12.11 -23.57
C ALA A 735 -1.45 -11.86 -22.88
N LEU A 736 -1.45 -11.16 -21.75
CA LEU A 736 -0.23 -10.91 -20.96
C LEU A 736 0.37 -12.21 -20.44
N ASP A 737 -0.45 -13.10 -19.86
CA ASP A 737 0.01 -14.41 -19.38
C ASP A 737 0.72 -15.20 -20.49
N ARG A 738 0.13 -15.23 -21.70
CA ARG A 738 0.72 -15.91 -22.85
C ARG A 738 1.98 -15.20 -23.38
N LEU A 739 2.00 -13.88 -23.45
CA LEU A 739 3.17 -13.09 -23.89
C LEU A 739 4.35 -13.23 -22.93
N ALA A 740 4.08 -13.25 -21.62
CA ALA A 740 5.07 -13.52 -20.58
C ALA A 740 5.63 -14.94 -20.69
N SER A 741 4.78 -15.95 -20.89
CA SER A 741 5.25 -17.34 -21.12
C SER A 741 6.14 -17.49 -22.36
N LEU A 742 5.96 -16.62 -23.36
CA LEU A 742 6.74 -16.56 -24.59
C LEU A 742 7.98 -15.66 -24.49
N HIS A 743 8.24 -15.05 -23.33
CA HIS A 743 9.43 -14.23 -23.04
C HIS A 743 9.63 -13.08 -24.07
N ILE A 744 8.56 -12.33 -24.33
CA ILE A 744 8.58 -11.22 -25.30
C ILE A 744 8.93 -9.91 -24.58
N ASP A 745 10.09 -9.36 -24.94
CA ASP A 745 10.65 -8.12 -24.36
C ASP A 745 9.80 -6.86 -24.59
N TYR A 746 10.01 -5.86 -23.74
CA TYR A 746 9.46 -4.51 -23.93
C TYR A 746 10.35 -3.69 -24.90
N PRO A 747 9.78 -2.90 -25.83
CA PRO A 747 8.35 -2.65 -26.05
C PRO A 747 7.65 -3.79 -26.79
N MET A 748 6.52 -4.23 -26.23
CA MET A 748 5.63 -5.22 -26.86
C MET A 748 4.92 -4.57 -28.05
N LEU A 749 5.31 -4.98 -29.26
CA LEU A 749 4.75 -4.52 -30.54
C LEU A 749 4.03 -5.66 -31.26
N PHE A 750 2.96 -5.31 -31.97
CA PHE A 750 2.07 -6.26 -32.60
C PHE A 750 1.77 -5.89 -34.05
N GLU A 751 1.67 -6.91 -34.89
CA GLU A 751 1.08 -6.89 -36.22
C GLU A 751 -0.42 -7.20 -36.06
N LEU A 752 -1.27 -6.32 -36.60
CA LEU A 752 -2.72 -6.49 -36.67
C LEU A 752 -3.10 -6.81 -38.12
N GLN A 753 -3.76 -7.94 -38.34
CA GLN A 753 -4.18 -8.41 -39.67
C GLN A 753 -5.70 -8.59 -39.72
N ASN A 754 -6.35 -7.85 -40.62
CA ASN A 754 -7.73 -8.09 -41.06
C ASN A 754 -7.70 -8.96 -42.32
N ASP A 755 -7.92 -10.26 -42.14
CA ASP A 755 -7.93 -11.25 -43.23
C ASP A 755 -9.04 -11.01 -44.26
N ALA A 756 -10.17 -10.39 -43.88
CA ALA A 756 -11.29 -10.12 -44.78
C ALA A 756 -11.04 -8.93 -45.71
N ALA A 757 -10.30 -7.92 -45.25
CA ALA A 757 -9.93 -6.73 -46.03
C ALA A 757 -8.52 -6.80 -46.65
N ALA A 758 -7.75 -7.87 -46.36
CA ALA A 758 -6.32 -7.98 -46.67
C ALA A 758 -5.50 -6.77 -46.18
N ARG A 759 -5.87 -6.21 -45.02
CA ARG A 759 -5.21 -5.06 -44.38
C ARG A 759 -4.30 -5.52 -43.24
N VAL A 760 -3.12 -4.92 -43.15
CA VAL A 760 -2.16 -5.10 -42.07
C VAL A 760 -1.72 -3.73 -41.56
N SER A 761 -1.73 -3.56 -40.24
CA SER A 761 -1.26 -2.36 -39.51
C SER A 761 -0.50 -2.81 -38.25
N HIS A 762 0.07 -1.88 -37.49
CA HIS A 762 0.88 -2.19 -36.31
C HIS A 762 0.51 -1.32 -35.10
N CYS A 763 0.64 -1.88 -33.91
CA CYS A 763 0.35 -1.19 -32.65
C CYS A 763 1.32 -1.57 -31.53
N GLY A 764 1.46 -0.69 -30.54
CA GLY A 764 1.85 -1.09 -29.18
C GLY A 764 0.64 -1.55 -28.36
N VAL A 765 0.89 -2.07 -27.16
CA VAL A 765 -0.15 -2.27 -26.13
C VAL A 765 -0.06 -1.16 -25.07
N LEU A 766 -1.21 -0.69 -24.58
CA LEU A 766 -1.29 0.27 -23.48
C LEU A 766 -1.43 -0.44 -22.13
N GLU A 767 -2.42 -1.32 -22.02
CA GLU A 767 -2.81 -2.03 -20.79
C GLU A 767 -3.43 -3.40 -21.13
N PHE A 768 -3.38 -4.34 -20.18
CA PHE A 768 -3.97 -5.67 -20.29
C PHE A 768 -5.22 -5.79 -19.39
N ILE A 769 -6.31 -5.11 -19.78
CA ILE A 769 -7.56 -5.02 -19.00
C ILE A 769 -8.85 -5.27 -19.81
N ALA A 770 -8.77 -5.71 -21.06
CA ALA A 770 -9.97 -6.01 -21.87
C ALA A 770 -10.71 -7.26 -21.37
N GLU A 771 -11.98 -7.40 -21.78
CA GLU A 771 -12.72 -8.65 -21.60
C GLU A 771 -12.10 -9.79 -22.42
N GLU A 772 -12.17 -11.01 -21.90
CA GLU A 772 -11.53 -12.17 -22.53
C GLU A 772 -12.09 -12.47 -23.93
N GLY A 773 -11.19 -12.52 -24.92
CA GLY A 773 -11.55 -12.64 -26.33
C GLY A 773 -11.82 -11.31 -27.06
N MET A 774 -11.71 -10.16 -26.38
CA MET A 774 -11.89 -8.82 -26.96
C MET A 774 -10.59 -7.99 -26.92
N ILE A 775 -10.46 -7.02 -27.81
CA ILE A 775 -9.48 -5.92 -27.71
C ILE A 775 -10.16 -4.58 -28.00
N TYR A 776 -9.64 -3.50 -27.41
CA TYR A 776 -10.08 -2.14 -27.67
C TYR A 776 -8.98 -1.35 -28.38
N MET A 777 -9.33 -0.61 -29.43
CA MET A 777 -8.37 0.13 -30.26
C MET A 777 -8.88 1.53 -30.66
N PRO A 778 -8.00 2.46 -31.09
CA PRO A 778 -8.42 3.76 -31.60
C PRO A 778 -9.36 3.64 -32.80
N TYR A 779 -10.38 4.50 -32.89
CA TYR A 779 -11.34 4.48 -33.99
C TYR A 779 -10.67 4.69 -35.36
N TRP A 780 -9.68 5.58 -35.44
CA TRP A 780 -8.90 5.81 -36.67
C TRP A 780 -8.14 4.55 -37.13
N MET A 781 -7.77 3.66 -36.20
CA MET A 781 -7.09 2.42 -36.52
C MET A 781 -8.07 1.38 -37.09
N MET A 782 -9.30 1.34 -36.58
CA MET A 782 -10.39 0.55 -37.16
C MET A 782 -10.72 1.01 -38.59
N GLU A 783 -10.72 2.32 -38.85
CA GLU A 783 -10.92 2.88 -40.20
C GLU A 783 -9.81 2.45 -41.17
N ASN A 784 -8.53 2.54 -40.78
CA ASN A 784 -7.39 2.07 -41.62
C ASN A 784 -7.47 0.57 -41.93
N MET A 785 -7.87 -0.23 -40.93
CA MET A 785 -7.99 -1.68 -41.06
C MET A 785 -9.30 -2.14 -41.70
N LEU A 786 -10.24 -1.24 -41.98
CA LEU A 786 -11.58 -1.52 -42.50
C LEU A 786 -12.36 -2.52 -41.60
N LEU A 787 -12.36 -2.26 -40.29
CA LEU A 787 -13.04 -3.06 -39.25
C LEU A 787 -14.30 -2.35 -38.72
N GLN A 788 -15.34 -3.11 -38.44
CA GLN A 788 -16.55 -2.68 -37.72
C GLN A 788 -16.55 -3.19 -36.26
N GLU A 789 -17.51 -2.74 -35.46
CA GLU A 789 -17.63 -3.12 -34.04
C GLU A 789 -17.93 -4.62 -33.89
N GLY A 790 -17.01 -5.35 -33.24
CA GLY A 790 -17.10 -6.79 -33.03
C GLY A 790 -16.50 -7.66 -34.14
N ASP A 791 -15.94 -7.07 -35.21
CA ASP A 791 -15.19 -7.81 -36.24
C ASP A 791 -13.97 -8.53 -35.64
N ILE A 792 -13.49 -9.56 -36.35
CA ILE A 792 -12.35 -10.36 -35.90
C ILE A 792 -11.06 -9.85 -36.53
N VAL A 793 -10.09 -9.51 -35.69
CA VAL A 793 -8.72 -9.15 -36.07
C VAL A 793 -7.74 -10.17 -35.50
N ARG A 794 -6.75 -10.54 -36.31
CA ARG A 794 -5.61 -11.37 -35.88
C ARG A 794 -4.53 -10.47 -35.32
N VAL A 795 -4.05 -10.78 -34.11
CA VAL A 795 -2.99 -10.08 -33.39
C VAL A 795 -1.79 -11.01 -33.27
N LYS A 796 -0.61 -10.53 -33.65
CA LYS A 796 0.64 -11.30 -33.65
C LYS A 796 1.78 -10.48 -33.08
N ASN A 797 2.63 -11.04 -32.20
CA ASN A 797 3.80 -10.29 -31.72
C ASN A 797 4.86 -10.18 -32.83
N VAL A 798 5.50 -9.01 -32.94
CA VAL A 798 6.57 -8.76 -33.92
C VAL A 798 7.65 -7.86 -33.34
N THR A 799 8.87 -7.97 -33.87
CA THR A 799 9.99 -7.08 -33.54
C THR A 799 10.24 -6.15 -34.72
N LEU A 800 9.85 -4.88 -34.60
CA LEU A 800 10.04 -3.88 -35.66
C LEU A 800 11.40 -3.19 -35.55
N PRO A 801 12.10 -2.92 -36.68
CA PRO A 801 13.36 -2.18 -36.67
C PRO A 801 13.12 -0.71 -36.28
N LYS A 802 14.10 -0.09 -35.60
CA LYS A 802 14.08 1.35 -35.29
C LYS A 802 14.06 2.19 -36.58
N GLY A 803 13.11 3.12 -36.66
CA GLY A 803 12.83 3.91 -37.86
C GLY A 803 13.79 5.05 -38.10
N THR A 804 14.43 5.09 -39.27
CA THR A 804 15.42 6.11 -39.64
C THR A 804 14.86 7.18 -40.58
N TYR A 805 13.80 6.88 -41.33
CA TYR A 805 13.10 7.83 -42.19
C TYR A 805 11.61 7.52 -42.27
N VAL A 806 10.77 8.56 -42.30
CA VAL A 806 9.35 8.48 -42.64
C VAL A 806 8.94 9.63 -43.57
N LYS A 807 8.07 9.32 -44.54
CA LYS A 807 7.47 10.28 -45.47
C LYS A 807 6.00 10.45 -45.19
N LEU A 808 5.57 11.69 -44.96
CA LEU A 808 4.21 12.03 -44.54
C LEU A 808 3.47 12.82 -45.63
N GLN A 809 2.17 12.56 -45.84
CA GLN A 809 1.33 13.30 -46.77
C GLN A 809 0.04 13.77 -46.08
N PRO A 810 -0.09 15.08 -45.75
CA PRO A 810 -1.32 15.61 -45.19
C PRO A 810 -2.48 15.51 -46.19
N HIS A 811 -3.69 15.22 -45.72
CA HIS A 811 -4.87 15.19 -46.60
C HIS A 811 -5.29 16.57 -47.11
N THR A 812 -4.97 17.64 -46.38
CA THR A 812 -5.43 19.02 -46.66
C THR A 812 -4.31 20.05 -46.54
N LYS A 813 -4.36 21.11 -47.35
CA LYS A 813 -3.47 22.29 -47.26
C LYS A 813 -3.53 22.98 -45.91
N ASP A 814 -4.67 22.94 -45.23
CA ASP A 814 -4.89 23.55 -43.91
C ASP A 814 -3.83 23.12 -42.87
N PHE A 815 -3.24 21.93 -43.01
CA PHE A 815 -2.15 21.46 -42.15
C PHE A 815 -0.87 22.30 -42.28
N LEU A 816 -0.64 22.95 -43.43
CA LEU A 816 0.52 23.79 -43.70
C LEU A 816 0.38 25.21 -43.11
N ASP A 817 -0.84 25.66 -42.83
CA ASP A 817 -1.12 26.95 -42.20
C ASP A 817 -1.03 26.92 -40.66
N ILE A 818 -0.84 25.73 -40.09
CA ILE A 818 -0.58 25.52 -38.66
C ILE A 818 0.69 26.28 -38.23
N SER A 819 0.64 26.96 -37.09
CA SER A 819 1.71 27.88 -36.65
C SER A 819 3.05 27.20 -36.32
N ASN A 820 3.02 25.93 -35.90
CA ASN A 820 4.22 25.11 -35.67
C ASN A 820 3.90 23.61 -35.89
N PRO A 821 3.84 23.14 -37.15
CA PRO A 821 3.45 21.76 -37.45
C PRO A 821 4.48 20.75 -36.93
N LYS A 822 5.76 21.13 -36.84
CA LYS A 822 6.81 20.29 -36.28
C LYS A 822 6.52 19.94 -34.81
N ALA A 823 6.27 20.92 -33.95
CA ALA A 823 6.04 20.66 -32.53
C ALA A 823 4.78 19.81 -32.29
N ILE A 824 3.76 19.94 -33.14
CA ILE A 824 2.52 19.14 -33.04
C ILE A 824 2.77 17.69 -33.46
N LEU A 825 3.58 17.46 -34.51
CA LEU A 825 4.01 16.11 -34.88
C LEU A 825 4.91 15.47 -33.81
N GLU A 826 5.89 16.20 -33.25
CA GLU A 826 6.69 15.71 -32.10
C GLU A 826 5.82 15.44 -30.87
N THR A 827 4.73 16.19 -30.65
CA THR A 827 3.81 15.94 -29.53
C THR A 827 2.93 14.71 -29.78
N THR A 828 2.42 14.54 -31.00
CA THR A 828 1.51 13.45 -31.35
C THR A 828 2.26 12.12 -31.45
N LEU A 829 3.39 12.09 -32.15
CA LEU A 829 4.17 10.86 -32.38
C LEU A 829 4.79 10.28 -31.09
N ARG A 830 4.91 11.05 -30.00
CA ARG A 830 5.27 10.52 -28.67
C ARG A 830 4.24 9.55 -28.08
N ASN A 831 3.00 9.61 -28.54
CA ASN A 831 1.95 8.65 -28.15
C ASN A 831 1.96 7.38 -29.02
N PHE A 832 2.71 7.38 -30.13
CA PHE A 832 2.82 6.28 -31.08
C PHE A 832 4.05 5.43 -30.76
N SER A 833 3.92 4.13 -30.98
CA SER A 833 4.91 3.09 -30.72
C SER A 833 5.62 2.72 -32.03
N CYS A 834 4.86 2.68 -33.11
CA CYS A 834 5.27 2.30 -34.45
C CYS A 834 4.51 3.08 -35.54
N LEU A 835 4.97 2.94 -36.79
CA LEU A 835 4.36 3.52 -37.99
C LEU A 835 4.40 2.49 -39.14
N THR A 836 3.29 2.28 -39.83
CA THR A 836 3.20 1.45 -41.05
C THR A 836 3.08 2.31 -42.30
N SER A 837 3.82 1.98 -43.36
CA SER A 837 3.57 2.53 -44.70
C SER A 837 2.21 2.08 -45.22
N GLY A 838 1.32 3.02 -45.54
CA GLY A 838 -0.05 2.79 -46.02
C GLY A 838 -1.16 3.05 -44.99
N ASP A 839 -0.81 3.42 -43.75
CA ASP A 839 -1.75 3.85 -42.71
C ASP A 839 -1.97 5.38 -42.74
N SER A 840 -3.20 5.83 -42.45
CA SER A 840 -3.55 7.24 -42.25
C SER A 840 -3.64 7.54 -40.75
N ILE A 841 -2.80 8.42 -40.21
CA ILE A 841 -2.82 8.78 -38.79
C ILE A 841 -3.59 10.07 -38.52
N MET A 842 -4.26 10.15 -37.38
CA MET A 842 -5.03 11.32 -36.95
C MET A 842 -4.20 12.22 -36.02
N VAL A 843 -4.07 13.50 -36.39
CA VAL A 843 -3.46 14.56 -35.59
C VAL A 843 -4.53 15.55 -35.14
N ALA A 844 -4.66 15.76 -33.83
CA ALA A 844 -5.64 16.70 -33.26
C ALA A 844 -4.97 18.04 -32.90
N TYR A 845 -5.49 19.16 -33.44
CA TYR A 845 -4.98 20.50 -33.14
C TYR A 845 -6.09 21.57 -33.20
N ASN A 846 -6.17 22.45 -32.20
CA ASN A 846 -7.19 23.50 -32.05
C ASN A 846 -8.63 22.98 -32.31
N ASN A 847 -8.99 21.86 -31.69
CA ASN A 847 -10.28 21.16 -31.84
C ASN A 847 -10.63 20.69 -33.28
N LYS A 848 -9.66 20.69 -34.20
CA LYS A 848 -9.79 20.14 -35.55
C LYS A 848 -8.92 18.88 -35.70
N LYS A 849 -9.47 17.86 -36.35
CA LYS A 849 -8.75 16.66 -36.77
C LYS A 849 -8.09 16.91 -38.13
N TYR A 850 -6.83 16.52 -38.26
CA TYR A 850 -6.08 16.49 -39.52
C TYR A 850 -5.60 15.07 -39.75
N TYR A 851 -5.80 14.52 -40.95
CA TYR A 851 -5.34 13.19 -41.32
C TYR A 851 -4.08 13.29 -42.19
N ILE A 852 -3.16 12.36 -41.97
CA ILE A 852 -1.84 12.34 -42.61
C ILE A 852 -1.51 10.89 -42.99
N ASP A 853 -1.25 10.63 -44.26
CA ASP A 853 -0.83 9.31 -44.73
C ASP A 853 0.67 9.10 -44.50
N ILE A 854 1.02 7.90 -44.06
CA ILE A 854 2.41 7.44 -43.97
C ILE A 854 2.75 6.77 -45.31
N ILE A 855 3.44 7.49 -46.19
CA ILE A 855 3.70 7.05 -47.58
C ILE A 855 4.87 6.09 -47.68
N GLU A 856 5.90 6.26 -46.84
CA GLU A 856 7.13 5.48 -46.90
C GLU A 856 7.83 5.49 -45.54
N THR A 857 8.27 4.32 -45.06
CA THR A 857 9.06 4.15 -43.83
C THR A 857 10.36 3.39 -44.14
N LYS A 858 11.42 3.64 -43.38
CA LYS A 858 12.72 2.93 -43.51
C LYS A 858 13.28 2.57 -42.12
N PRO A 859 13.93 1.40 -41.96
CA PRO A 859 14.40 0.50 -43.02
C PRO A 859 13.38 -0.52 -43.56
N ALA A 860 12.17 -0.62 -42.97
CA ALA A 860 11.11 -1.54 -43.40
C ALA A 860 9.76 -0.82 -43.55
N SER A 861 8.77 -1.49 -44.15
CA SER A 861 7.39 -1.00 -44.31
C SER A 861 6.62 -0.81 -43.00
N ALA A 862 7.14 -1.33 -41.89
CA ALA A 862 6.72 -1.02 -40.53
C ALA A 862 7.97 -0.74 -39.67
N ILE A 863 7.92 0.28 -38.82
CA ILE A 863 9.06 0.74 -38.02
C ILE A 863 8.64 1.02 -36.58
N SER A 864 9.52 0.74 -35.61
CA SER A 864 9.41 1.26 -34.25
C SER A 864 9.95 2.68 -34.20
N ILE A 865 9.25 3.59 -33.54
CA ILE A 865 9.69 4.99 -33.33
C ILE A 865 10.03 5.30 -31.86
N ILE A 866 9.89 4.31 -30.98
CA ILE A 866 10.24 4.43 -29.56
C ILE A 866 11.75 4.73 -29.43
N GLU A 867 12.07 5.80 -28.69
CA GLU A 867 13.44 6.26 -28.42
C GLU A 867 14.32 6.32 -29.68
N THR A 868 13.80 6.94 -30.75
CA THR A 868 14.47 6.99 -32.05
C THR A 868 14.30 8.36 -32.71
N ASP A 869 15.41 9.06 -32.98
CA ASP A 869 15.40 10.27 -33.81
C ASP A 869 15.15 9.89 -35.27
N CYS A 870 14.00 10.29 -35.83
CA CYS A 870 13.59 9.91 -37.19
C CYS A 870 13.70 11.11 -38.16
N GLU A 871 14.14 10.83 -39.39
CA GLU A 871 14.18 11.82 -40.47
C GLU A 871 12.79 11.92 -41.15
N VAL A 872 12.26 13.12 -41.35
CA VAL A 872 10.91 13.36 -41.87
C VAL A 872 10.92 14.21 -43.12
N ASP A 873 10.19 13.74 -44.13
CA ASP A 873 9.95 14.35 -45.44
C ASP A 873 8.45 14.48 -45.70
N PHE A 874 8.04 15.44 -46.54
CA PHE A 874 6.63 15.79 -46.76
C PHE A 874 6.27 15.76 -48.24
N ALA A 875 5.29 14.91 -48.59
CA ALA A 875 4.67 14.91 -49.90
C ALA A 875 3.57 16.00 -50.00
N PRO A 876 3.30 16.57 -51.20
CA PRO A 876 2.24 17.55 -51.41
C PRO A 876 0.87 17.04 -50.95
N PRO A 877 0.02 17.87 -50.30
CA PRO A 877 -1.28 17.41 -49.81
C PRO A 877 -2.20 16.86 -50.91
N LEU A 878 -3.14 15.98 -50.55
CA LEU A 878 -4.05 15.35 -51.52
C LEU A 878 -4.96 16.37 -52.26
N ASP A 879 -5.24 17.53 -51.66
CA ASP A 879 -5.95 18.66 -52.27
C ASP A 879 -5.02 19.63 -53.04
N TYR A 880 -3.73 19.31 -53.20
CA TYR A 880 -2.77 20.11 -53.95
C TYR A 880 -2.89 19.93 -55.47
N LYS A 881 -3.58 20.87 -56.11
CA LYS A 881 -3.48 21.11 -57.56
C LYS A 881 -2.25 21.97 -57.86
N GLU A 882 -1.33 21.48 -58.70
CA GLU A 882 -0.21 22.24 -59.23
C GLU A 882 -0.75 23.37 -60.15
N PRO A 883 -0.27 24.62 -60.04
CA PRO A 883 -0.65 25.68 -60.96
C PRO A 883 -0.02 25.46 -62.34
N GLU A 884 -0.82 25.57 -63.41
CA GLU A 884 -0.35 25.39 -64.79
C GLU A 884 0.81 26.36 -65.10
N LYS A 885 1.93 25.80 -65.58
CA LYS A 885 3.09 26.60 -66.00
C LYS A 885 2.76 27.37 -67.29
N PRO A 886 3.00 28.68 -67.34
CA PRO A 886 2.97 29.43 -68.59
C PRO A 886 3.88 28.79 -69.65
N ALA A 887 3.43 28.76 -70.91
CA ALA A 887 4.16 28.12 -72.00
C ALA A 887 5.55 28.76 -72.19
N ALA A 888 6.57 27.91 -72.39
CA ALA A 888 7.95 28.35 -72.54
C ALA A 888 8.21 29.01 -73.91
N PRO A 889 8.84 30.21 -73.96
CA PRO A 889 9.45 30.72 -75.18
C PRO A 889 10.63 29.86 -75.62
N VAL A 890 10.74 29.60 -76.93
CA VAL A 890 11.80 28.81 -77.57
C VAL A 890 13.01 29.72 -77.92
N PRO A 891 14.28 29.25 -77.89
CA PRO A 891 15.41 30.11 -77.51
C PRO A 891 16.39 30.53 -78.63
N LEU A 892 17.10 31.64 -78.36
CA LEU A 892 18.48 32.00 -78.76
C LEU A 892 18.96 33.08 -77.76
N SER A 893 20.25 33.36 -77.51
CA SER A 893 21.53 32.61 -77.52
C SER A 893 22.61 33.52 -76.86
N GLU A 894 23.90 33.22 -76.63
CA GLU A 894 24.78 32.06 -76.91
C GLU A 894 26.00 32.06 -75.93
N GLU A 895 27.00 31.19 -76.18
CA GLU A 895 28.40 31.17 -75.66
C GLU A 895 28.78 31.43 -74.16
N ALA A 896 29.27 30.34 -73.54
CA ALA A 896 30.59 30.24 -72.88
C ALA A 896 30.79 30.75 -71.41
N PRO A 897 31.85 30.27 -70.69
CA PRO A 897 31.72 29.96 -69.25
C PRO A 897 32.71 30.67 -68.30
N VAL A 898 32.51 30.46 -66.98
CA VAL A 898 33.48 30.77 -65.91
C VAL A 898 33.60 29.56 -64.96
N GLU A 899 34.80 29.31 -64.45
CA GLU A 899 35.19 28.11 -63.70
C GLU A 899 35.09 28.26 -62.17
N THR A 900 35.12 27.12 -61.45
CA THR A 900 35.53 26.96 -60.03
C THR A 900 34.66 27.67 -58.96
N GLU A 901 34.80 27.51 -57.64
CA GLU A 901 35.85 26.87 -56.79
C GLU A 901 35.20 26.04 -55.61
N PRO A 902 35.84 25.64 -54.47
CA PRO A 902 35.77 24.24 -54.03
C PRO A 902 35.22 24.01 -52.59
N LYS A 903 35.51 22.81 -52.03
CA LYS A 903 35.03 22.30 -50.75
C LYS A 903 35.29 23.21 -49.54
N PHE A 904 34.26 23.40 -48.72
CA PHE A 904 34.35 23.97 -47.37
C PHE A 904 34.52 22.86 -46.32
N ASN A 905 35.53 22.98 -45.45
CA ASN A 905 35.78 22.02 -44.35
C ASN A 905 35.16 22.53 -43.04
N PRO A 906 34.47 21.68 -42.26
CA PRO A 906 33.89 22.08 -40.98
C PRO A 906 34.94 22.14 -39.85
N PHE A 907 34.67 22.99 -38.85
CA PHE A 907 35.41 23.16 -37.59
C PHE A 907 36.86 23.68 -37.66
N THR A 908 37.01 25.01 -37.71
CA THR A 908 38.22 25.72 -37.27
C THR A 908 37.91 26.64 -36.08
N GLY A 909 37.99 26.12 -34.86
CA GLY A 909 37.78 26.90 -33.63
C GLY A 909 38.21 26.14 -32.37
N MET A 910 38.99 26.78 -31.50
CA MET A 910 39.50 26.17 -30.26
C MET A 910 38.54 26.34 -29.08
N GLY A 911 38.35 25.26 -28.31
CA GLY A 911 37.71 25.32 -27.00
C GLY A 911 38.57 26.09 -25.97
N ARG A 912 37.94 26.57 -24.88
CA ARG A 912 38.59 27.28 -23.78
C ARG A 912 38.25 26.63 -22.43
N ARG A 913 39.20 26.67 -21.49
CA ARG A 913 38.99 26.25 -20.09
C ARG A 913 38.24 27.31 -19.30
N LEU A 914 37.57 26.89 -18.23
CA LEU A 914 36.80 27.75 -17.31
C LEU A 914 37.63 28.36 -16.15
N ASP A 915 38.94 28.12 -16.09
CA ASP A 915 39.79 28.40 -14.91
C ASP A 915 40.97 29.38 -15.13
N GLY A 916 41.01 30.06 -16.29
CA GLY A 916 41.65 31.38 -16.39
C GLY A 916 43.19 31.47 -16.36
N LYS A 917 43.94 30.41 -16.72
CA LYS A 917 45.41 30.45 -16.86
C LYS A 917 45.92 29.88 -18.21
N PRO A 918 47.02 30.41 -18.79
CA PRO A 918 47.43 30.11 -20.18
C PRO A 918 48.51 29.03 -20.32
N LEU A 919 48.58 28.38 -21.49
CA LEU A 919 49.68 27.52 -21.97
C LEU A 919 49.82 27.58 -23.51
N PRO A 920 51.00 27.29 -24.11
CA PRO A 920 51.24 27.41 -25.55
C PRO A 920 51.42 26.07 -26.34
N HIS A 921 51.16 26.17 -27.65
CA HIS A 921 51.64 25.32 -28.78
C HIS A 921 51.02 23.92 -29.08
N GLN A 922 50.95 23.64 -30.39
CA GLN A 922 50.55 22.41 -31.13
C GLN A 922 51.82 21.65 -31.64
N PRO A 923 51.79 20.37 -32.17
CA PRO A 923 50.91 19.86 -33.25
C PRO A 923 50.51 18.32 -33.15
N PRO A 924 50.32 17.48 -34.22
CA PRO A 924 48.95 17.00 -34.57
C PRO A 924 48.86 15.45 -34.93
N PRO A 925 48.05 14.86 -35.88
CA PRO A 925 47.22 13.67 -35.56
C PRO A 925 47.20 12.46 -36.57
N ALA A 926 46.47 11.38 -36.22
CA ALA A 926 46.02 10.22 -37.04
C ALA A 926 44.85 9.51 -36.31
N SER A 927 43.70 9.08 -36.87
CA SER A 927 43.36 8.10 -37.94
C SER A 927 43.80 6.65 -37.65
N SER A 928 43.01 5.57 -37.87
CA SER A 928 41.59 5.38 -38.26
C SER A 928 41.20 3.88 -38.19
N SER A 929 39.91 3.56 -38.15
CA SER A 929 39.24 2.29 -38.56
C SER A 929 40.08 1.01 -38.84
N GLY A 930 39.80 -0.10 -38.14
CA GLY A 930 40.40 -1.41 -38.48
C GLY A 930 39.77 -2.62 -37.77
N SER A 931 39.22 -3.54 -38.55
CA SER A 931 38.51 -4.77 -38.20
C SER A 931 39.28 -5.87 -37.43
N LYS A 932 38.55 -6.58 -36.55
CA LYS A 932 38.53 -8.05 -36.31
C LYS A 932 39.81 -8.87 -36.01
N ASP A 933 39.62 -9.70 -34.97
CA ASP A 933 39.99 -11.13 -34.86
C ASP A 933 41.38 -11.60 -34.33
N LYS A 934 41.27 -12.54 -33.38
CA LYS A 934 42.19 -13.67 -33.02
C LYS A 934 43.55 -13.41 -32.35
N ARG A 935 43.58 -13.68 -31.04
CA ARG A 935 44.31 -14.78 -30.31
C ARG A 935 45.51 -15.49 -31.03
N PRO A 936 46.52 -16.04 -30.32
CA PRO A 936 46.57 -16.36 -28.87
C PRO A 936 47.91 -16.12 -28.09
N HIS A 937 47.84 -16.30 -26.77
CA HIS A 937 48.84 -16.87 -25.83
C HIS A 937 50.27 -16.30 -25.58
N ALA A 938 50.58 -16.27 -24.27
CA ALA A 938 51.88 -16.46 -23.59
C ALA A 938 52.96 -15.34 -23.68
N GLY A 939 53.67 -15.02 -22.58
CA GLY A 939 53.48 -15.47 -21.19
C GLY A 939 54.63 -15.08 -20.22
N ASN A 940 54.41 -15.31 -18.92
CA ASN A 940 55.35 -15.24 -17.77
C ASN A 940 56.06 -13.90 -17.44
N GLY A 941 56.17 -13.61 -16.13
CA GLY A 941 57.00 -12.50 -15.61
C GLY A 941 56.76 -12.15 -14.13
N ASN A 942 57.25 -12.98 -13.19
CA ASN A 942 57.14 -12.74 -11.75
C ASN A 942 57.90 -11.47 -11.29
N ALA A 943 57.34 -10.73 -10.31
CA ALA A 943 58.00 -10.42 -9.02
C ALA A 943 57.08 -9.70 -8.00
N GLN A 944 57.08 -10.19 -6.76
CA GLN A 944 56.67 -9.51 -5.50
C GLN A 944 57.93 -8.93 -4.79
N PRO A 945 57.89 -8.23 -3.62
CA PRO A 945 56.79 -7.94 -2.67
C PRO A 945 56.58 -6.39 -2.50
N SER A 946 56.30 -5.68 -1.39
CA SER A 946 56.16 -5.94 0.07
C SER A 946 55.43 -4.80 0.84
N VAL A 947 54.84 -5.15 1.99
CA VAL A 947 54.91 -4.54 3.36
C VAL A 947 55.52 -3.11 3.50
N GLY A 948 55.02 -2.19 4.35
CA GLY A 948 53.91 -2.18 5.34
C GLY A 948 53.87 -0.82 6.11
N SER A 949 52.72 -0.34 6.61
CA SER A 949 52.19 -0.51 7.99
C SER A 949 52.62 0.54 9.05
N SER A 950 51.62 1.24 9.65
CA SER A 950 51.67 2.03 10.91
C SER A 950 52.45 3.38 10.89
N SER A 951 52.30 4.36 11.81
CA SER A 951 51.55 4.45 13.09
C SER A 951 51.14 5.91 13.48
N GLN A 952 50.07 6.06 14.29
CA GLN A 952 49.84 6.93 15.50
C GLN A 952 50.46 8.37 15.63
N SER A 953 49.89 9.37 16.34
CA SER A 953 48.72 9.48 17.26
C SER A 953 48.35 10.94 17.67
N THR A 954 47.08 11.17 18.08
CA THR A 954 46.54 12.27 18.96
C THR A 954 46.62 13.74 18.46
N THR A 955 45.76 14.71 18.88
CA THR A 955 44.93 14.91 20.11
C THR A 955 43.46 15.36 19.85
N ARG A 956 42.73 15.73 20.94
CA ARG A 956 41.30 16.14 21.08
C ARG A 956 40.92 17.42 20.28
N GLN A 957 39.66 17.89 20.10
CA GLN A 957 38.45 17.79 20.95
C GLN A 957 37.13 18.25 20.22
N THR A 958 35.97 17.68 20.62
CA THR A 958 34.56 18.20 20.57
C THR A 958 33.91 18.89 19.35
N GLN A 959 32.74 18.32 18.93
CA GLN A 959 31.42 18.94 18.61
C GLN A 959 31.30 20.38 18.02
N GLY A 960 30.42 20.58 17.01
CA GLY A 960 29.89 21.94 16.73
C GLY A 960 29.12 22.27 15.43
N LYS A 961 27.95 21.67 15.21
CA LYS A 961 26.75 22.22 14.50
C LYS A 961 26.88 23.54 13.68
N LEU A 962 26.72 23.48 12.34
CA LEU A 962 26.56 24.68 11.48
C LEU A 962 25.20 25.37 11.64
N VAL A 963 25.16 26.67 11.33
CA VAL A 963 23.96 27.54 11.24
C VAL A 963 24.11 28.46 10.01
N PHE A 964 23.02 28.77 9.31
CA PHE A 964 22.99 29.72 8.18
C PHE A 964 22.35 31.06 8.58
N GLY A 965 22.89 32.15 8.02
CA GLY A 965 22.42 33.53 8.19
C GLY A 965 23.60 34.52 8.07
N SER A 966 23.83 35.18 6.92
CA SER A 966 23.07 36.31 6.35
C SER A 966 23.65 37.68 6.76
N ASN A 967 24.22 38.42 5.80
CA ASN A 967 23.82 39.81 5.55
C ASN A 967 24.48 40.41 4.29
N VAL A 968 23.74 41.29 3.63
CA VAL A 968 24.22 42.19 2.56
C VAL A 968 24.28 43.61 3.13
N ASN A 969 25.26 44.41 2.74
CA ASN A 969 25.26 45.85 3.07
C ASN A 969 25.70 46.72 1.88
N ARG A 970 25.35 48.01 1.91
CA ARG A 970 25.19 48.86 0.71
C ARG A 970 26.34 49.84 0.42
N THR A 971 26.31 50.35 -0.83
CA THR A 971 26.80 51.69 -1.27
C THR A 971 28.34 51.90 -1.32
N PRO A 972 28.88 52.92 -2.04
CA PRO A 972 28.23 54.18 -2.50
C PRO A 972 28.58 54.74 -3.91
N LYS A 973 27.93 55.90 -4.18
CA LYS A 973 28.33 57.10 -4.98
C LYS A 973 27.68 57.39 -6.35
N ASP A 974 27.19 58.62 -6.42
CA ASP A 974 26.62 59.34 -7.55
C ASP A 974 27.67 60.00 -8.46
N THR A 975 27.27 60.38 -9.68
CA THR A 975 27.39 61.79 -10.13
C THR A 975 26.37 62.11 -11.23
N LYS A 976 26.08 63.40 -11.45
CA LYS A 976 24.99 63.91 -12.32
C LYS A 976 25.49 64.42 -13.68
N LYS A 977 24.63 64.34 -14.71
CA LYS A 977 24.35 65.32 -15.80
C LYS A 977 23.66 64.60 -16.99
N GLU A 978 22.86 65.21 -17.86
CA GLU A 978 21.97 66.40 -17.79
C GLU A 978 21.02 66.35 -19.02
N ALA A 979 19.88 67.06 -18.97
CA ALA A 979 18.96 67.44 -20.05
C ALA A 979 18.96 66.72 -21.44
N GLY A 980 17.79 66.20 -21.85
CA GLY A 980 17.46 65.88 -23.25
C GLY A 980 16.03 65.35 -23.37
N LYS A 981 15.11 66.09 -24.01
CA LYS A 981 13.68 65.72 -24.06
C LYS A 981 13.01 66.18 -25.37
N GLU A 982 12.97 65.29 -26.36
CA GLU A 982 12.19 65.43 -27.61
C GLU A 982 11.88 64.05 -28.19
N THR A 983 10.96 63.87 -29.15
CA THR A 983 9.48 64.01 -29.07
C THR A 983 8.88 63.27 -30.28
N LYS A 984 7.93 62.34 -30.03
CA LYS A 984 6.98 61.71 -31.00
C LYS A 984 7.50 60.78 -32.14
N GLN A 985 6.68 59.74 -32.36
CA GLN A 985 6.42 59.02 -33.63
C GLN A 985 7.60 58.20 -34.23
N GLU A 986 7.40 57.07 -34.93
CA GLU A 986 6.16 56.36 -35.30
C GLU A 986 6.36 54.81 -35.30
N GLN A 987 5.29 54.04 -35.47
CA GLN A 987 5.36 52.57 -35.52
C GLN A 987 5.80 52.05 -36.90
N SER A 988 6.69 51.07 -36.92
CA SER A 988 6.96 50.19 -38.07
C SER A 988 7.35 48.78 -37.57
N PRO A 989 7.21 47.72 -38.38
CA PRO A 989 6.64 46.47 -37.88
C PRO A 989 7.64 45.47 -37.28
N LYS A 990 7.12 44.54 -36.47
CA LYS A 990 7.80 43.29 -36.14
C LYS A 990 8.13 42.53 -37.43
N LYS A 991 9.33 41.99 -37.55
CA LYS A 991 9.59 40.86 -38.45
C LYS A 991 8.86 39.64 -37.89
N GLU A 992 8.06 38.99 -38.73
CA GLU A 992 7.63 37.61 -38.45
C GLU A 992 8.81 36.66 -38.65
N GLU A 993 8.83 35.57 -37.90
CA GLU A 993 9.71 34.43 -38.19
C GLU A 993 9.15 33.68 -39.42
N PRO A 994 10.02 33.08 -40.27
CA PRO A 994 9.55 32.44 -41.50
C PRO A 994 8.69 31.21 -41.18
N LYS A 995 7.44 31.21 -41.67
CA LYS A 995 6.53 30.05 -41.62
C LYS A 995 7.21 28.80 -42.22
N PHE A 996 6.84 27.64 -41.70
CA PHE A 996 7.34 26.33 -42.14
C PHE A 996 7.01 26.07 -43.62
N GLN A 997 8.04 25.98 -44.47
CA GLN A 997 7.90 25.68 -45.90
C GLN A 997 8.21 24.20 -46.19
N ALA A 998 7.15 23.38 -46.18
CA ALA A 998 7.17 22.07 -46.81
C ALA A 998 7.52 22.16 -48.32
N PHE A 999 7.91 21.04 -48.92
CA PHE A 999 8.28 20.90 -50.35
C PHE A 999 9.55 21.68 -50.78
N SER A 1000 10.31 22.23 -49.84
CA SER A 1000 11.63 22.84 -50.10
C SER A 1000 12.76 21.81 -50.34
N GLY A 1001 12.45 20.52 -50.41
CA GLY A 1001 13.42 19.41 -50.53
C GLY A 1001 14.31 19.21 -49.30
N LYS A 1002 14.07 19.97 -48.22
CA LYS A 1002 14.84 19.88 -46.97
C LYS A 1002 14.22 18.83 -46.06
N LYS A 1003 15.05 17.85 -45.71
CA LYS A 1003 14.78 16.82 -44.72
C LYS A 1003 14.76 17.45 -43.31
N TYR A 1004 13.79 17.05 -42.48
CA TYR A 1004 13.71 17.47 -41.07
C TYR A 1004 14.08 16.29 -40.17
N SER A 1005 14.45 16.57 -38.92
CA SER A 1005 14.56 15.55 -37.87
C SER A 1005 13.55 15.86 -36.78
N LEU A 1006 12.79 14.86 -36.35
CA LEU A 1006 11.95 14.90 -35.16
C LEU A 1006 12.66 14.14 -34.03
N ARG A 1007 12.53 14.63 -32.79
CA ARG A 1007 13.05 13.94 -31.60
C ARG A 1007 11.96 13.15 -30.89
N GLY A 1008 12.27 11.89 -30.60
CA GLY A 1008 11.47 10.98 -29.75
C GLY A 1008 11.41 11.41 -28.30
#